data_AF-A0A8J3ZUS0-F1
#
_entry.id   AF-A0A8J3ZUS0-F1
#
_cell.length_a   1.000
_cell.length_b   1.000
_cell.length_c   1.000
_cell.angle_alpha   90.00
_cell.angle_beta   90.00
_cell.angle_gamma   90.00
#
_symmetry.space_group_name_H-M   'P 1'
#
loop_
_entity.id
_entity.type
_entity.pdbx_description
1 polymer ?
#
loop_
_entity_poly.entity_id
_entity_poly.type
_entity_poly.pdbx_seq_one_letter_code
_entity_poly.pdbx_strand_id
1 'polypeptide(L)'
;MPQPRRYRPVRRKLWAAAAALGVLLSLLLLPDHRRDDVGGVDPAPLGPAVPAGRSPSAEASPPGSAAPVSVAPAESVTPTGTAVAGRPGAAERGRPGADPRFRPAGPATPGAVTPEVAHLRLGGPDAPADGVQVRAGVPRGLPLAAGAGGLRGDRDTRTLGARQTDTQVFSAVGVTWVGDPSARVSVAVRSRVPSKGWTGWRAVGAASADRDPDARPEDRGPAQPPAGTGGPPAGSGADRAETAPTWRNAADLVWLGAADAIEVQVSAEVRAGIADVVVDLIDPRTAPADATAGVPATAPTPGTGRVPMPPIARRADWGADERLMDWTPAYSRPVQAVALHHTATATDYQPVDVPRMLRALYYFQAVSRGWGDLGYPVLVDRFGRLWEGRYGGLARPVVGAHASGFNRVATGVALLGDFDRTAVPPAAVEAAGRYAGWKLSLAPTAVHPWSSVKVTSEGGASRFRAGTAVTLPRVFPHRQTGDTDSPGDRGTAALGAVRDAARRYLGDRVEPSTPRQRLATWRPSDATWRAQGSAGPLLLGSVGDVPVAADFDGDGSGDPGTWTPATGRWRIANSGGGTVEEYSLGHPGDRPVPADYNGDGRAEPAVWRESDGTWWVGVGPPTQWGVPGDVPVPGDYDGDGRADIAVYRPVEGNWHIRGGRTVRLGEANFLPVPADYDGDGSVDPAAWSPVTGRWFLPGRLPAKYGEPGDTPVPAQYDGDGRADQAVWRTGEWTIRRHGSVRFGQPGDVPIVLS
;
A
#
# COMPACT_ATOMS: atom_id res chain seq x y z
N MET A 1 -40.82 -15.17 -39.12
CA MET A 1 -39.51 -15.18 -38.41
C MET A 1 -38.56 -14.23 -39.13
N PRO A 2 -38.00 -13.20 -38.47
CA PRO A 2 -36.95 -12.38 -39.06
C PRO A 2 -35.54 -12.97 -38.77
N GLN A 3 -34.65 -12.89 -39.76
CA GLN A 3 -33.27 -13.39 -39.71
C GLN A 3 -32.39 -12.63 -38.68
N PRO A 4 -31.41 -13.27 -38.03
CA PRO A 4 -30.50 -12.61 -37.11
C PRO A 4 -29.54 -11.66 -37.85
N ARG A 5 -29.46 -10.40 -37.39
CA ARG A 5 -28.53 -9.40 -37.93
C ARG A 5 -27.07 -9.80 -37.65
N ARG A 6 -26.22 -9.73 -38.68
CA ARG A 6 -24.80 -10.16 -38.63
C ARG A 6 -23.95 -9.28 -37.68
N TYR A 7 -23.60 -9.80 -36.50
CA TYR A 7 -22.61 -9.21 -35.59
C TYR A 7 -21.18 -9.34 -36.15
N ARG A 8 -20.77 -8.40 -37.02
CA ARG A 8 -19.36 -8.27 -37.49
C ARG A 8 -18.48 -7.20 -36.82
N PRO A 9 -18.97 -6.08 -36.22
CA PRO A 9 -18.06 -5.01 -35.78
C PRO A 9 -17.38 -5.26 -34.42
N VAL A 10 -17.95 -6.08 -33.53
CA VAL A 10 -17.41 -6.30 -32.17
C VAL A 10 -16.09 -7.09 -32.20
N ARG A 11 -15.98 -8.13 -33.04
CA ARG A 11 -14.76 -8.95 -33.14
C ARG A 11 -13.53 -8.12 -33.49
N ARG A 12 -13.59 -7.24 -34.51
CA ARG A 12 -12.44 -6.37 -34.89
C ARG A 12 -11.92 -5.49 -33.75
N LYS A 13 -12.76 -5.09 -32.79
CA LYS A 13 -12.36 -4.27 -31.64
C LYS A 13 -11.82 -5.07 -30.47
N LEU A 14 -12.34 -6.28 -30.23
CA LEU A 14 -11.70 -7.26 -29.32
C LEU A 14 -10.24 -7.48 -29.67
N TRP A 15 -9.94 -7.62 -30.97
CA TRP A 15 -8.57 -7.80 -31.43
C TRP A 15 -7.70 -6.54 -31.21
N ALA A 16 -8.16 -5.35 -31.61
CA ALA A 16 -7.34 -4.14 -31.54
C ALA A 16 -6.97 -3.73 -30.09
N ALA A 17 -7.87 -3.97 -29.13
CA ALA A 17 -7.57 -3.76 -27.71
C ALA A 17 -6.56 -4.76 -27.18
N ALA A 18 -6.70 -6.04 -27.52
CA ALA A 18 -5.73 -7.06 -27.14
C ALA A 18 -4.31 -6.71 -27.65
N ALA A 19 -4.20 -6.24 -28.91
CA ALA A 19 -2.92 -5.81 -29.48
C ALA A 19 -2.28 -4.61 -28.75
N ALA A 20 -3.09 -3.77 -28.11
CA ALA A 20 -2.64 -2.66 -27.28
C ALA A 20 -2.25 -3.09 -25.83
N LEU A 21 -2.52 -4.36 -25.48
CA LEU A 21 -2.34 -5.00 -24.18
C LEU A 21 -1.31 -6.16 -24.22
N GLY A 22 -0.48 -6.24 -25.27
CA GLY A 22 0.51 -7.32 -25.44
C GLY A 22 -0.05 -8.66 -25.98
N VAL A 23 -1.33 -8.74 -26.33
CA VAL A 23 -2.04 -9.98 -26.73
C VAL A 23 -2.56 -9.90 -28.17
N LEU A 24 -2.00 -10.63 -29.12
CA LEU A 24 -2.00 -10.10 -30.49
C LEU A 24 -2.96 -10.64 -31.56
N LEU A 25 -3.07 -9.79 -32.57
CA LEU A 25 -4.09 -9.70 -33.63
C LEU A 25 -3.87 -10.70 -34.76
N SER A 26 -4.95 -11.16 -35.40
CA SER A 26 -4.92 -11.54 -36.83
C SER A 26 -6.31 -11.53 -37.48
N LEU A 27 -6.44 -10.75 -38.57
CA LEU A 27 -7.23 -11.00 -39.81
C LEU A 27 -7.83 -9.73 -40.42
N LEU A 28 -7.11 -9.16 -41.39
CA LEU A 28 -7.68 -8.31 -42.43
C LEU A 28 -6.72 -8.24 -43.63
N LEU A 29 -6.91 -9.10 -44.64
CA LEU A 29 -6.59 -8.91 -46.08
C LEU A 29 -6.56 -10.27 -46.81
N LEU A 30 -7.60 -10.56 -47.60
CA LEU A 30 -7.61 -11.23 -48.92
C LEU A 30 -9.08 -11.59 -49.28
N PRO A 31 -9.48 -11.57 -50.57
CA PRO A 31 -10.87 -11.77 -50.99
C PRO A 31 -11.27 -13.25 -51.08
N ASP A 32 -12.56 -13.50 -50.89
CA ASP A 32 -13.18 -14.83 -50.84
C ASP A 32 -13.24 -15.46 -52.25
N HIS A 33 -12.43 -16.47 -52.52
CA HIS A 33 -12.52 -17.27 -53.74
C HIS A 33 -13.55 -18.39 -53.57
N ARG A 34 -14.74 -18.20 -54.16
CA ARG A 34 -15.61 -19.31 -54.61
C ARG A 34 -16.05 -19.09 -56.05
N ARG A 35 -16.07 -20.19 -56.80
CA ARG A 35 -16.51 -20.27 -58.20
C ARG A 35 -18.04 -20.41 -58.28
N ASP A 36 -18.53 -20.37 -59.52
CA ASP A 36 -19.87 -20.71 -60.00
C ASP A 36 -20.89 -19.58 -59.71
N ASP A 37 -21.38 -18.82 -60.70
CA ASP A 37 -22.07 -19.33 -61.90
C ASP A 37 -22.00 -18.41 -63.16
N VAL A 38 -22.55 -18.91 -64.28
CA VAL A 38 -22.42 -18.40 -65.66
C VAL A 38 -23.22 -17.11 -65.97
N GLY A 39 -22.63 -16.19 -66.75
CA GLY A 39 -23.34 -15.08 -67.40
C GLY A 39 -22.42 -14.07 -68.10
N GLY A 40 -22.05 -14.32 -69.35
CA GLY A 40 -21.07 -13.50 -70.09
C GLY A 40 -21.66 -12.42 -71.01
N VAL A 41 -20.89 -11.35 -71.23
CA VAL A 41 -20.88 -10.51 -72.45
C VAL A 41 -19.42 -10.04 -72.69
N ASP A 42 -19.01 -9.94 -73.95
CA ASP A 42 -17.62 -9.74 -74.41
C ASP A 42 -17.05 -8.30 -74.29
N PRO A 43 -15.72 -8.08 -74.45
CA PRO A 43 -15.00 -6.87 -74.08
C PRO A 43 -14.66 -5.89 -75.23
N ALA A 44 -14.31 -4.64 -74.89
CA ALA A 44 -13.73 -3.62 -75.78
C ALA A 44 -12.89 -2.58 -74.97
N PRO A 45 -11.93 -1.83 -75.58
CA PRO A 45 -10.58 -1.79 -74.99
C PRO A 45 -9.92 -0.40 -74.75
N LEU A 46 -8.75 -0.46 -74.10
CA LEU A 46 -7.54 0.41 -74.21
C LEU A 46 -7.66 1.88 -74.67
N GLY A 47 -7.17 2.81 -73.84
CA GLY A 47 -6.82 4.20 -74.22
C GLY A 47 -5.80 4.82 -73.25
N PRO A 48 -4.87 5.72 -73.67
CA PRO A 48 -3.56 5.84 -73.02
C PRO A 48 -3.30 7.12 -72.20
N ALA A 49 -2.17 7.12 -71.48
CA ALA A 49 -1.57 8.28 -70.80
C ALA A 49 -0.69 9.14 -71.73
N VAL A 50 -0.43 10.41 -71.39
CA VAL A 50 0.66 11.34 -71.85
C VAL A 50 0.32 12.81 -71.42
N PRO A 51 1.26 13.74 -71.12
CA PRO A 51 2.64 13.63 -70.60
C PRO A 51 2.99 14.69 -69.50
N ALA A 52 4.30 14.92 -69.28
CA ALA A 52 4.94 15.75 -68.25
C ALA A 52 4.92 17.29 -68.42
N GLY A 53 5.31 18.01 -67.35
CA GLY A 53 5.48 19.48 -67.33
C GLY A 53 6.54 20.02 -66.35
N ARG A 54 7.81 20.00 -66.78
CA ARG A 54 8.95 20.91 -66.43
C ARG A 54 9.37 21.20 -64.98
N SER A 55 10.65 20.88 -64.70
CA SER A 55 11.55 21.56 -63.75
C SER A 55 11.94 22.98 -64.22
N PRO A 56 12.63 23.80 -63.39
CA PRO A 56 14.10 23.82 -63.49
C PRO A 56 14.86 23.92 -62.16
N SER A 57 16.20 23.81 -62.25
CA SER A 57 17.17 23.60 -61.16
C SER A 57 18.04 24.83 -60.81
N ALA A 58 18.63 24.83 -59.61
CA ALA A 58 19.94 25.40 -59.20
C ALA A 58 20.19 24.94 -57.74
N GLU A 59 21.29 24.30 -57.29
CA GLU A 59 22.73 24.64 -57.28
C GLU A 59 23.09 25.96 -56.52
N ALA A 60 24.10 26.05 -55.64
CA ALA A 60 24.94 25.06 -54.94
C ALA A 60 25.78 25.68 -53.78
N SER A 61 25.86 24.99 -52.63
CA SER A 61 27.03 24.86 -51.69
C SER A 61 27.64 26.14 -50.98
N PRO A 62 28.74 26.09 -50.16
CA PRO A 62 28.68 26.41 -48.71
C PRO A 62 29.88 27.30 -48.21
N PRO A 63 30.50 27.10 -47.02
CA PRO A 63 30.04 27.19 -45.62
C PRO A 63 30.64 28.41 -44.86
N GLY A 64 30.30 28.61 -43.57
CA GLY A 64 30.93 29.60 -42.69
C GLY A 64 31.12 29.11 -41.25
N SER A 65 32.31 29.30 -40.68
CA SER A 65 32.69 28.90 -39.31
C SER A 65 32.97 30.13 -38.44
N ALA A 66 32.57 30.08 -37.15
CA ALA A 66 33.11 30.94 -36.11
C ALA A 66 32.97 30.27 -34.72
N ALA A 67 33.97 30.49 -33.85
CA ALA A 67 34.14 29.82 -32.56
C ALA A 67 33.74 30.73 -31.37
N PRO A 68 33.82 30.29 -30.09
CA PRO A 68 33.17 30.97 -28.96
C PRO A 68 33.98 32.13 -28.38
N VAL A 69 33.32 32.96 -27.56
CA VAL A 69 33.95 34.06 -26.80
C VAL A 69 33.82 33.81 -25.30
N SER A 70 34.91 34.03 -24.57
CA SER A 70 35.00 33.98 -23.11
C SER A 70 35.68 35.25 -22.61
N VAL A 71 35.13 35.90 -21.57
CA VAL A 71 35.76 37.01 -20.83
C VAL A 71 35.38 36.90 -19.35
N ALA A 72 36.34 37.16 -18.47
CA ALA A 72 36.24 37.15 -17.00
C ALA A 72 36.89 38.45 -16.45
N PRO A 73 37.33 38.53 -15.18
CA PRO A 73 36.55 38.68 -13.93
C PRO A 73 36.92 39.96 -13.14
N ALA A 74 36.26 40.25 -12.01
CA ALA A 74 36.70 41.03 -10.82
C ALA A 74 35.47 41.31 -9.90
N GLU A 75 35.49 41.59 -8.58
CA GLU A 75 36.54 41.79 -7.55
C GLU A 75 36.21 41.05 -6.22
N SER A 76 37.17 41.03 -5.30
CA SER A 76 37.12 40.39 -3.98
C SER A 76 36.98 41.36 -2.80
N VAL A 77 36.32 40.94 -1.70
CA VAL A 77 36.60 41.47 -0.35
C VAL A 77 36.66 40.32 0.66
N THR A 78 37.71 40.31 1.50
CA THR A 78 37.83 39.49 2.73
C THR A 78 38.09 40.39 3.93
N PRO A 79 37.75 39.92 5.15
CA PRO A 79 38.79 39.80 6.19
C PRO A 79 38.81 38.36 6.76
N THR A 80 39.96 37.66 6.74
CA THR A 80 40.94 37.50 7.84
C THR A 80 40.38 37.04 9.19
N GLY A 81 40.88 35.95 9.79
CA GLY A 81 41.96 35.07 9.31
C GLY A 81 42.32 33.92 10.26
N THR A 82 43.36 33.14 9.87
CA THR A 82 44.38 32.42 10.65
C THR A 82 44.04 31.80 12.02
N ALA A 83 44.50 30.62 12.46
CA ALA A 83 45.24 29.46 11.91
C ALA A 83 45.25 28.38 13.06
N VAL A 84 45.96 27.24 13.10
CA VAL A 84 46.99 26.54 12.30
C VAL A 84 46.64 25.03 12.31
N ALA A 85 47.19 24.21 11.42
CA ALA A 85 47.05 22.74 11.47
C ALA A 85 47.89 22.07 12.58
N GLY A 86 47.45 20.88 13.04
CA GLY A 86 48.23 20.01 13.91
C GLY A 86 47.73 18.55 13.91
N ARG A 87 48.46 17.66 13.22
CA ARG A 87 48.51 16.22 13.55
C ARG A 87 49.71 15.99 14.46
N PRO A 88 49.57 15.22 15.55
CA PRO A 88 49.87 13.79 15.53
C PRO A 88 48.72 13.00 16.20
N GLY A 89 48.66 11.67 16.35
CA GLY A 89 49.62 10.56 16.32
C GLY A 89 49.01 9.46 17.20
N ALA A 90 49.28 8.19 16.95
CA ALA A 90 48.58 7.09 17.65
C ALA A 90 49.10 6.85 19.08
N ALA A 91 48.20 6.54 20.01
CA ALA A 91 48.52 5.92 21.30
C ALA A 91 47.30 5.15 21.87
N GLU A 92 47.54 3.95 22.39
CA GLU A 92 46.56 3.16 23.14
C GLU A 92 46.44 3.59 24.62
N ARG A 93 45.42 3.02 25.28
CA ARG A 93 45.20 2.84 26.74
C ARG A 93 44.52 3.99 27.48
N GLY A 94 43.46 3.61 28.22
CA GLY A 94 42.91 4.38 29.33
C GLY A 94 41.38 4.33 29.42
N ARG A 95 40.83 3.36 30.17
CA ARG A 95 39.48 3.51 30.76
C ARG A 95 39.59 4.36 32.04
N PRO A 96 38.84 5.46 32.17
CA PRO A 96 38.18 5.83 33.41
C PRO A 96 36.73 5.35 33.32
N GLY A 97 36.18 4.58 34.26
CA GLY A 97 36.18 4.89 35.69
C GLY A 97 34.85 5.59 35.99
N ALA A 98 33.78 4.81 36.15
CA ALA A 98 32.43 5.34 36.38
C ALA A 98 32.29 5.86 37.82
N ASP A 99 32.05 7.17 38.01
CA ASP A 99 31.63 7.77 39.29
C ASP A 99 30.10 7.67 39.42
N PRO A 100 29.55 7.00 40.44
CA PRO A 100 28.12 6.68 40.54
C PRO A 100 27.29 7.84 41.14
N ARG A 101 27.06 8.90 40.37
CA ARG A 101 26.14 10.01 40.75
C ARG A 101 25.26 10.46 39.59
N PHE A 102 24.39 9.58 39.09
CA PHE A 102 23.38 9.98 38.11
C PHE A 102 22.26 10.80 38.77
N ARG A 103 21.85 11.86 38.08
CA ARG A 103 20.92 12.90 38.55
C ARG A 103 19.45 12.44 38.50
N PRO A 104 18.53 13.13 39.21
CA PRO A 104 17.16 12.68 39.40
C PRO A 104 16.32 12.77 38.12
N ALA A 105 15.07 12.28 38.22
CA ALA A 105 14.01 12.47 37.24
C ALA A 105 14.02 13.88 36.63
N GLY A 106 13.82 13.95 35.31
CA GLY A 106 13.87 15.21 34.57
C GLY A 106 12.93 16.26 35.18
N PRO A 107 13.30 17.56 35.16
CA PRO A 107 12.43 18.62 35.64
C PRO A 107 11.10 18.58 34.87
N ALA A 108 10.00 18.87 35.57
CA ALA A 108 8.68 18.88 34.96
C ALA A 108 8.66 19.81 33.72
N THR A 109 8.35 19.25 32.55
CA THR A 109 8.12 20.03 31.34
C THR A 109 6.99 21.02 31.60
N PRO A 110 7.18 22.33 31.37
CA PRO A 110 6.09 23.30 31.50
C PRO A 110 4.89 22.87 30.65
N GLY A 111 3.74 22.63 31.29
CA GLY A 111 2.52 22.16 30.63
C GLY A 111 2.24 20.64 30.70
N ALA A 112 3.10 19.83 31.32
CA ALA A 112 2.81 18.40 31.55
C ALA A 112 1.57 18.18 32.44
N VAL A 113 0.73 17.20 32.08
CA VAL A 113 -0.51 16.88 32.80
C VAL A 113 -0.61 15.37 33.03
N THR A 114 -0.51 14.96 34.29
CA THR A 114 -0.66 13.55 34.70
C THR A 114 -2.14 13.16 34.77
N PRO A 115 -2.56 12.07 34.13
CA PRO A 115 -3.88 11.46 34.38
C PRO A 115 -4.04 11.01 35.83
N GLU A 116 -5.26 11.12 36.37
CA GLU A 116 -5.68 10.43 37.60
C GLU A 116 -6.35 9.12 37.21
N VAL A 117 -5.99 8.01 37.88
CA VAL A 117 -6.44 6.67 37.49
C VAL A 117 -6.89 5.87 38.70
N ALA A 118 -8.12 5.38 38.65
CA ALA A 118 -8.67 4.45 39.63
C ALA A 118 -8.60 3.02 39.10
N HIS A 119 -7.97 2.13 39.87
CA HIS A 119 -7.76 0.73 39.49
C HIS A 119 -8.84 -0.18 40.09
N LEU A 120 -9.76 -0.65 39.25
CA LEU A 120 -10.72 -1.68 39.62
C LEU A 120 -10.13 -3.06 39.28
N ARG A 121 -9.57 -3.73 40.29
CA ARG A 121 -9.03 -5.09 40.16
C ARG A 121 -10.18 -6.11 40.13
N LEU A 122 -10.17 -6.99 39.12
CA LEU A 122 -11.15 -8.06 38.94
C LEU A 122 -10.61 -9.43 39.40
N GLY A 123 -9.28 -9.61 39.43
CA GLY A 123 -8.64 -10.89 39.75
C GLY A 123 -8.64 -11.85 38.56
N GLY A 124 -8.96 -13.13 38.77
CA GLY A 124 -9.18 -14.13 37.72
C GLY A 124 -10.46 -14.95 37.99
N PRO A 125 -10.95 -15.77 37.05
CA PRO A 125 -12.13 -16.61 37.23
C PRO A 125 -12.05 -17.54 38.45
N ASP A 126 -10.85 -18.05 38.76
CA ASP A 126 -10.60 -18.96 39.88
C ASP A 126 -10.17 -18.24 41.17
N ALA A 127 -9.88 -16.94 41.09
CA ALA A 127 -9.49 -16.07 42.20
C ALA A 127 -10.03 -14.64 41.97
N PRO A 128 -11.36 -14.44 42.04
CA PRO A 128 -11.98 -13.13 41.83
C PRO A 128 -11.67 -12.18 43.00
N ALA A 129 -11.55 -10.89 42.71
CA ALA A 129 -11.44 -9.87 43.74
C ALA A 129 -12.79 -9.61 44.44
N ASP A 130 -12.76 -8.98 45.61
CA ASP A 130 -13.96 -8.68 46.40
C ASP A 130 -15.00 -7.88 45.60
N GLY A 131 -16.26 -8.33 45.65
CA GLY A 131 -17.38 -7.73 44.91
C GLY A 131 -17.48 -8.11 43.43
N VAL A 132 -16.53 -8.88 42.88
CA VAL A 132 -16.58 -9.36 41.49
C VAL A 132 -17.47 -10.60 41.38
N GLN A 133 -18.40 -10.59 40.43
CA GLN A 133 -19.26 -11.73 40.14
C GLN A 133 -18.64 -12.64 39.08
N VAL A 134 -18.45 -13.92 39.38
CA VAL A 134 -18.07 -14.93 38.38
C VAL A 134 -19.32 -15.67 37.90
N ARG A 135 -19.49 -15.78 36.58
CA ARG A 135 -20.62 -16.48 35.94
C ARG A 135 -20.11 -17.52 34.95
N ALA A 136 -20.84 -18.64 34.82
CA ALA A 136 -20.59 -19.62 33.76
C ALA A 136 -21.23 -19.17 32.44
N GLY A 137 -20.45 -19.17 31.36
CA GLY A 137 -20.88 -18.72 30.03
C GLY A 137 -21.11 -17.20 29.92
N VAL A 138 -21.25 -16.73 28.68
CA VAL A 138 -21.50 -15.31 28.37
C VAL A 138 -22.96 -14.93 28.73
N PRO A 139 -23.19 -13.87 29.53
CA PRO A 139 -24.53 -13.38 29.83
C PRO A 139 -25.39 -13.09 28.58
N ARG A 140 -26.70 -13.37 28.68
CA ARG A 140 -27.68 -13.06 27.62
C ARG A 140 -27.71 -11.55 27.36
N GLY A 141 -27.70 -11.16 26.09
CA GLY A 141 -27.73 -9.75 25.66
C GLY A 141 -26.38 -9.01 25.72
N LEU A 142 -25.34 -9.57 26.34
CA LEU A 142 -24.00 -8.95 26.37
C LEU A 142 -23.33 -9.09 25.00
N PRO A 143 -22.92 -8.02 24.29
CA PRO A 143 -22.21 -8.13 23.02
C PRO A 143 -20.82 -8.74 23.21
N LEU A 144 -20.28 -9.34 22.15
CA LEU A 144 -18.93 -9.88 22.11
C LEU A 144 -18.11 -9.17 21.03
N ALA A 145 -16.80 -9.13 21.23
CA ALA A 145 -15.85 -8.61 20.25
C ALA A 145 -15.84 -9.45 18.95
N ALA A 146 -15.31 -8.87 17.87
CA ALA A 146 -14.99 -9.62 16.66
C ALA A 146 -14.06 -10.80 17.00
N GLY A 147 -14.20 -11.93 16.29
CA GLY A 147 -13.47 -13.18 16.57
C GLY A 147 -13.91 -13.93 17.84
N ALA A 148 -14.46 -13.26 18.86
CA ALA A 148 -14.81 -13.87 20.14
C ALA A 148 -16.17 -14.59 20.19
N GLY A 149 -16.91 -14.67 19.06
CA GLY A 149 -18.27 -15.22 19.01
C GLY A 149 -18.42 -16.66 19.53
N GLY A 150 -17.37 -17.47 19.46
CA GLY A 150 -17.34 -18.85 19.98
C GLY A 150 -17.63 -18.96 21.49
N LEU A 151 -17.32 -17.91 22.28
CA LEU A 151 -17.51 -17.89 23.73
C LEU A 151 -18.97 -18.12 24.17
N ARG A 152 -19.97 -17.84 23.31
CA ARG A 152 -21.37 -18.14 23.64
C ARG A 152 -21.72 -19.62 23.64
N GLY A 153 -20.99 -20.45 22.88
CA GLY A 153 -21.24 -21.89 22.77
C GLY A 153 -20.34 -22.73 23.67
N ASP A 154 -19.27 -22.14 24.20
CA ASP A 154 -18.26 -22.84 24.98
C ASP A 154 -18.68 -23.00 26.47
N ARG A 155 -18.70 -24.25 26.93
CA ARG A 155 -19.08 -24.63 28.31
C ARG A 155 -18.01 -24.22 29.34
N ASP A 156 -16.78 -24.05 28.88
CA ASP A 156 -15.65 -23.63 29.69
C ASP A 156 -15.44 -22.11 29.65
N THR A 157 -16.37 -21.34 29.10
CA THR A 157 -16.36 -19.87 29.28
C THR A 157 -16.72 -19.49 30.72
N ARG A 158 -16.00 -18.51 31.27
CA ARG A 158 -16.35 -17.78 32.49
C ARG A 158 -16.40 -16.29 32.18
N THR A 159 -17.33 -15.58 32.86
CA THR A 159 -17.44 -14.13 32.77
C THR A 159 -17.25 -13.52 34.15
N LEU A 160 -16.24 -12.65 34.28
CA LEU A 160 -16.04 -11.75 35.42
C LEU A 160 -16.89 -10.50 35.21
N GLY A 161 -17.73 -10.15 36.19
CA GLY A 161 -18.58 -8.97 36.15
C GLY A 161 -18.35 -8.05 37.34
N ALA A 162 -18.05 -6.78 37.08
CA ALA A 162 -17.87 -5.76 38.11
C ALA A 162 -18.73 -4.52 37.80
N ARG A 163 -19.22 -3.85 38.84
CA ARG A 163 -20.03 -2.63 38.76
C ARG A 163 -19.53 -1.63 39.80
N GLN A 164 -19.34 -0.38 39.42
CA GLN A 164 -19.10 0.73 40.34
C GLN A 164 -20.00 1.91 39.99
N THR A 165 -20.68 2.47 40.98
CA THR A 165 -21.71 3.52 40.82
C THR A 165 -21.31 4.90 41.34
N ASP A 166 -20.22 4.96 42.10
CA ASP A 166 -19.82 6.10 42.91
C ASP A 166 -18.32 6.38 42.68
N THR A 167 -17.94 6.51 41.41
CA THR A 167 -16.55 6.83 41.02
C THR A 167 -16.35 8.34 40.93
N GLN A 168 -15.09 8.79 41.03
CA GLN A 168 -14.72 10.08 40.44
C GLN A 168 -15.09 10.10 38.94
N VAL A 169 -15.19 11.29 38.34
CA VAL A 169 -15.44 11.40 36.89
C VAL A 169 -14.20 10.95 36.12
N PHE A 170 -14.38 10.02 35.18
CA PHE A 170 -13.33 9.52 34.27
C PHE A 170 -13.78 9.70 32.80
N SER A 171 -12.82 9.58 31.87
CA SER A 171 -13.08 9.77 30.43
C SER A 171 -12.66 8.61 29.54
N ALA A 172 -11.78 7.73 30.01
CA ALA A 172 -11.40 6.52 29.29
C ALA A 172 -11.36 5.29 30.21
N VAL A 173 -11.52 4.11 29.61
CA VAL A 173 -11.38 2.82 30.29
C VAL A 173 -10.41 1.94 29.52
N GLY A 174 -9.37 1.48 30.21
CA GLY A 174 -8.47 0.42 29.74
C GLY A 174 -8.73 -0.87 30.50
N VAL A 175 -8.60 -2.02 29.86
CA VAL A 175 -8.68 -3.33 30.53
C VAL A 175 -7.46 -4.16 30.16
N THR A 176 -6.78 -4.69 31.17
CA THR A 176 -5.56 -5.51 31.01
C THR A 176 -5.63 -6.78 31.83
N TRP A 177 -4.90 -7.82 31.43
CA TRP A 177 -4.84 -9.11 32.14
C TRP A 177 -3.54 -9.86 31.85
N VAL A 178 -3.17 -10.79 32.73
CA VAL A 178 -2.16 -11.81 32.47
C VAL A 178 -2.86 -13.06 31.94
N GLY A 179 -2.29 -13.77 30.96
CA GLY A 179 -2.85 -15.00 30.40
C GLY A 179 -2.27 -15.34 29.03
N ASP A 180 -2.74 -16.43 28.42
CA ASP A 180 -2.32 -16.83 27.07
C ASP A 180 -2.68 -15.75 26.03
N PRO A 181 -1.71 -15.22 25.25
CA PRO A 181 -1.95 -14.18 24.24
C PRO A 181 -2.84 -14.64 23.08
N SER A 182 -2.94 -15.95 22.83
CA SER A 182 -3.78 -16.56 21.79
C SER A 182 -5.22 -16.84 22.26
N ALA A 183 -5.52 -16.61 23.55
CA ALA A 183 -6.80 -16.94 24.12
C ALA A 183 -7.94 -16.03 23.64
N ARG A 184 -9.13 -16.62 23.48
CA ARG A 184 -10.35 -15.87 23.19
C ARG A 184 -10.83 -15.17 24.45
N VAL A 185 -10.63 -13.84 24.49
CA VAL A 185 -11.13 -12.94 25.53
C VAL A 185 -12.02 -11.88 24.88
N SER A 186 -13.14 -11.56 25.50
CA SER A 186 -14.01 -10.45 25.10
C SER A 186 -14.33 -9.58 26.30
N VAL A 187 -13.98 -8.31 26.20
CA VAL A 187 -14.39 -7.28 27.15
C VAL A 187 -15.66 -6.62 26.64
N ALA A 188 -16.61 -6.35 27.54
CA ALA A 188 -17.76 -5.51 27.27
C ALA A 188 -17.93 -4.48 28.40
N VAL A 189 -18.17 -3.23 28.03
CA VAL A 189 -18.31 -2.10 28.96
C VAL A 189 -19.62 -1.35 28.72
N ARG A 190 -20.18 -0.78 29.79
CA ARG A 190 -21.15 0.32 29.71
C ARG A 190 -20.86 1.30 30.83
N SER A 191 -21.11 2.59 30.60
CA SER A 191 -20.90 3.64 31.61
C SER A 191 -22.18 4.40 31.90
N ARG A 192 -22.21 5.11 33.03
CA ARG A 192 -23.20 6.17 33.27
C ARG A 192 -22.58 7.50 32.86
N VAL A 193 -23.32 8.27 32.07
CA VAL A 193 -23.04 9.69 31.82
C VAL A 193 -23.92 10.47 32.79
N PRO A 194 -23.39 11.39 33.63
CA PRO A 194 -24.14 12.05 34.70
C PRO A 194 -25.48 12.67 34.28
N SER A 195 -25.58 13.17 33.05
CA SER A 195 -26.77 13.82 32.49
C SER A 195 -27.60 12.97 31.52
N LYS A 196 -27.14 11.75 31.17
CA LYS A 196 -27.82 10.88 30.16
C LYS A 196 -28.14 9.46 30.66
N GLY A 197 -27.70 9.10 31.87
CA GLY A 197 -27.88 7.76 32.42
C GLY A 197 -26.93 6.73 31.81
N TRP A 198 -27.30 5.45 31.90
CA TRP A 198 -26.47 4.34 31.44
C TRP A 198 -26.47 4.19 29.92
N THR A 199 -25.29 3.99 29.33
CA THR A 199 -25.16 3.59 27.93
C THR A 199 -25.63 2.15 27.71
N GLY A 200 -25.87 1.81 26.43
CA GLY A 200 -25.85 0.41 26.00
C GLY A 200 -24.49 -0.23 26.24
N TRP A 201 -24.45 -1.57 26.21
CA TRP A 201 -23.19 -2.32 26.22
C TRP A 201 -22.43 -2.14 24.91
N ARG A 202 -21.13 -1.86 25.00
CA ARG A 202 -20.16 -1.89 23.91
C ARG A 202 -19.18 -3.04 24.13
N ALA A 203 -19.02 -3.91 23.14
CA ALA A 203 -17.90 -4.85 23.12
C ALA A 203 -16.61 -4.12 22.72
N VAL A 204 -15.49 -4.60 23.24
CA VAL A 204 -14.15 -4.03 23.06
C VAL A 204 -13.24 -5.14 22.57
N GLY A 205 -12.50 -4.90 21.48
CA GLY A 205 -11.55 -5.85 20.92
C GLY A 205 -10.42 -6.15 21.89
N ALA A 206 -9.87 -7.37 21.80
CA ALA A 206 -8.54 -7.63 22.34
C ALA A 206 -7.51 -7.00 21.39
N ALA A 207 -6.70 -6.06 21.89
CA ALA A 207 -5.56 -5.55 21.16
C ALA A 207 -4.44 -6.60 21.17
N SER A 208 -3.54 -6.59 20.17
CA SER A 208 -2.47 -7.59 20.09
C SER A 208 -1.66 -7.67 21.39
N ALA A 209 -1.39 -8.91 21.79
CA ALA A 209 -0.73 -9.22 23.05
C ALA A 209 0.78 -9.05 22.92
N ASP A 210 1.24 -7.82 23.11
CA ASP A 210 2.65 -7.46 23.13
C ASP A 210 2.94 -6.62 24.40
N ARG A 211 4.00 -6.98 25.13
CA ARG A 211 4.95 -5.98 25.68
C ARG A 211 5.84 -5.57 24.49
N ASP A 212 6.40 -4.35 24.43
CA ASP A 212 7.19 -3.88 23.26
C ASP A 212 8.09 -5.01 22.70
N PRO A 213 7.70 -5.63 21.57
CA PRO A 213 8.14 -6.99 21.24
C PRO A 213 9.57 -6.99 20.69
N ASP A 214 10.04 -5.82 20.24
CA ASP A 214 11.37 -5.62 19.67
C ASP A 214 12.32 -4.88 20.64
N ALA A 215 11.85 -4.55 21.86
CA ALA A 215 12.64 -3.89 22.90
C ALA A 215 13.65 -4.86 23.53
N ARG A 216 14.92 -4.70 23.15
CA ARG A 216 16.01 -5.54 23.64
C ARG A 216 16.29 -5.25 25.12
N PRO A 217 16.99 -6.16 25.85
CA PRO A 217 17.38 -5.90 27.23
C PRO A 217 18.19 -4.60 27.42
N GLU A 218 18.99 -4.23 26.42
CA GLU A 218 19.79 -2.99 26.40
C GLU A 218 19.00 -1.70 26.14
N ASP A 219 17.78 -1.78 25.58
CA ASP A 219 16.91 -0.62 25.31
C ASP A 219 16.11 -0.15 26.54
N ARG A 220 16.43 -0.69 27.73
CA ARG A 220 15.65 -0.56 28.96
C ARG A 220 16.39 0.27 30.01
N GLY A 221 15.69 1.25 30.59
CA GLY A 221 16.12 1.85 31.85
C GLY A 221 16.07 0.83 33.01
N PRO A 222 16.73 1.12 34.15
CA PRO A 222 16.58 0.29 35.34
C PRO A 222 15.11 0.31 35.80
N ALA A 223 14.49 -0.86 35.87
CA ALA A 223 13.08 -0.99 36.20
C ALA A 223 12.78 -0.38 37.58
N GLN A 224 11.95 0.67 37.62
CA GLN A 224 11.34 1.09 38.88
C GLN A 224 10.22 0.11 39.25
N PRO A 225 10.11 -0.32 40.52
CA PRO A 225 8.93 -1.05 40.97
C PRO A 225 7.71 -0.13 40.88
N PRO A 226 6.51 -0.66 40.58
CA PRO A 226 5.29 0.13 40.54
C PRO A 226 5.05 0.81 41.89
N ALA A 227 4.80 2.13 41.86
CA ALA A 227 4.57 2.91 43.05
C ALA A 227 3.31 2.40 43.79
N GLY A 228 3.48 1.86 45.00
CA GLY A 228 2.38 1.49 45.90
C GLY A 228 2.44 0.10 46.56
N THR A 229 3.44 -0.73 46.28
CA THR A 229 3.57 -2.06 46.93
C THR A 229 4.23 -1.98 48.32
N GLY A 230 3.49 -1.48 49.31
CA GLY A 230 3.89 -1.54 50.71
C GLY A 230 3.75 -2.95 51.29
N GLY A 231 4.87 -3.68 51.41
CA GLY A 231 4.97 -5.00 52.06
C GLY A 231 6.37 -5.22 52.66
N PRO A 232 6.51 -6.03 53.73
CA PRO A 232 7.74 -6.10 54.54
C PRO A 232 8.92 -6.79 53.82
N PRO A 233 10.17 -6.56 54.27
CA PRO A 233 11.36 -6.98 53.54
C PRO A 233 11.54 -8.50 53.49
N ALA A 234 12.02 -8.99 52.34
CA ALA A 234 12.26 -10.41 52.10
C ALA A 234 13.43 -10.94 52.92
N GLY A 235 13.23 -12.09 53.58
CA GLY A 235 14.30 -12.90 54.15
C GLY A 235 15.16 -13.56 53.09
N SER A 236 16.43 -13.81 53.41
CA SER A 236 17.40 -14.45 52.52
C SER A 236 17.13 -15.95 52.36
N GLY A 237 16.93 -16.41 51.12
CA GLY A 237 16.89 -17.83 50.76
C GLY A 237 16.99 -17.96 49.23
N ALA A 238 17.94 -18.78 48.76
CA ALA A 238 18.14 -19.00 47.34
C ALA A 238 17.12 -20.00 46.80
N ASP A 239 16.34 -19.57 45.81
CA ASP A 239 15.88 -20.36 44.66
C ASP A 239 15.15 -19.43 43.68
N ARG A 240 15.92 -18.76 42.83
CA ARG A 240 15.37 -18.01 41.67
C ARG A 240 15.50 -18.87 40.43
N ALA A 241 14.50 -19.72 40.21
CA ALA A 241 14.12 -20.07 38.85
C ALA A 241 13.84 -18.78 38.07
N GLU A 242 14.29 -18.71 36.81
CA GLU A 242 14.00 -17.58 35.93
C GLU A 242 12.48 -17.54 35.67
N THR A 243 11.77 -16.66 36.37
CA THR A 243 10.37 -16.37 36.08
C THR A 243 10.30 -15.68 34.72
N ALA A 244 9.83 -16.41 33.70
CA ALA A 244 9.54 -15.88 32.38
C ALA A 244 8.71 -14.58 32.46
N PRO A 245 8.91 -13.61 31.56
CA PRO A 245 8.20 -12.34 31.62
C PRO A 245 6.68 -12.55 31.54
N THR A 246 5.96 -12.11 32.55
CA THR A 246 4.49 -12.19 32.60
C THR A 246 3.90 -11.24 31.55
N TRP A 247 3.37 -11.81 30.47
CA TRP A 247 2.66 -11.09 29.41
C TRP A 247 1.46 -10.34 30.01
N ARG A 248 1.32 -9.05 29.67
CA ARG A 248 0.15 -8.25 30.04
C ARG A 248 -0.64 -7.87 28.79
N ASN A 249 -1.66 -8.68 28.53
CA ASN A 249 -2.60 -8.53 27.44
C ASN A 249 -3.54 -7.35 27.70
N ALA A 250 -4.19 -6.83 26.66
CA ALA A 250 -5.04 -5.66 26.77
C ALA A 250 -6.22 -5.70 25.80
N ALA A 251 -7.33 -5.07 26.20
CA ALA A 251 -8.38 -4.65 25.28
C ALA A 251 -8.05 -3.25 24.71
N ASP A 252 -8.69 -2.87 23.61
CA ASP A 252 -8.61 -1.50 23.09
C ASP A 252 -9.06 -0.47 24.14
N LEU A 253 -8.44 0.71 24.14
CA LEU A 253 -8.85 1.80 25.04
C LEU A 253 -10.23 2.32 24.62
N VAL A 254 -11.18 2.37 25.56
CA VAL A 254 -12.51 2.93 25.30
C VAL A 254 -12.57 4.38 25.75
N TRP A 255 -12.76 5.32 24.82
CA TRP A 255 -13.14 6.69 25.14
C TRP A 255 -14.65 6.79 25.40
N LEU A 256 -15.03 7.47 26.49
CA LEU A 256 -16.41 7.53 27.00
C LEU A 256 -16.95 8.97 27.15
N GLY A 257 -16.13 10.00 26.97
CA GLY A 257 -16.50 11.38 27.26
C GLY A 257 -16.41 11.70 28.76
N ALA A 258 -17.53 11.95 29.44
CA ALA A 258 -17.57 12.11 30.89
C ALA A 258 -18.45 11.03 31.52
N ALA A 259 -17.87 10.18 32.36
CA ALA A 259 -18.55 9.08 33.02
C ALA A 259 -18.31 9.07 34.54
N ASP A 260 -19.31 8.68 35.31
CA ASP A 260 -19.31 8.66 36.79
C ASP A 260 -19.74 7.30 37.39
N ALA A 261 -19.94 6.30 36.53
CA ALA A 261 -20.13 4.92 36.90
C ALA A 261 -19.74 4.00 35.73
N ILE A 262 -19.38 2.76 36.04
CA ILE A 262 -18.99 1.74 35.06
C ILE A 262 -19.60 0.38 35.41
N GLU A 263 -19.95 -0.39 34.39
CA GLU A 263 -20.05 -1.84 34.47
C GLU A 263 -19.13 -2.46 33.42
N VAL A 264 -18.38 -3.48 33.84
CA VAL A 264 -17.47 -4.24 32.97
C VAL A 264 -17.79 -5.72 33.08
N GLN A 265 -17.74 -6.41 31.94
CA GLN A 265 -17.86 -7.85 31.84
C GLN A 265 -16.67 -8.36 31.01
N VAL A 266 -15.85 -9.25 31.57
CA VAL A 266 -14.71 -9.88 30.88
C VAL A 266 -15.01 -11.36 30.74
N SER A 267 -15.26 -11.81 29.51
CA SER A 267 -15.58 -13.20 29.19
C SER A 267 -14.37 -13.89 28.54
N ALA A 268 -13.97 -15.03 29.07
CA ALA A 268 -12.85 -15.82 28.56
C ALA A 268 -13.05 -17.32 28.79
N GLU A 269 -12.35 -18.16 28.05
CA GLU A 269 -12.30 -19.60 28.26
C GLU A 269 -11.40 -19.93 29.47
N VAL A 270 -11.74 -20.90 30.31
CA VAL A 270 -10.94 -21.28 31.49
C VAL A 270 -9.50 -21.62 31.09
N ARG A 271 -9.32 -22.32 29.95
CA ARG A 271 -8.00 -22.66 29.39
C ARG A 271 -7.13 -21.46 29.01
N ALA A 272 -7.68 -20.24 28.97
CA ALA A 272 -6.92 -19.01 28.77
C ALA A 272 -6.02 -18.66 29.96
N GLY A 273 -6.32 -19.20 31.15
CA GLY A 273 -5.59 -18.92 32.39
C GLY A 273 -5.60 -17.44 32.78
N ILE A 274 -6.67 -16.69 32.44
CA ILE A 274 -6.68 -15.25 32.67
C ILE A 274 -6.66 -14.90 34.17
N ALA A 275 -5.71 -14.06 34.56
CA ALA A 275 -5.48 -13.63 35.93
C ALA A 275 -5.08 -12.14 35.96
N ASP A 276 -5.09 -11.55 37.16
CA ASP A 276 -4.78 -10.13 37.38
C ASP A 276 -5.47 -9.18 36.36
N VAL A 277 -6.75 -9.44 36.11
CA VAL A 277 -7.59 -8.59 35.29
C VAL A 277 -7.76 -7.26 36.02
N VAL A 278 -7.33 -6.16 35.40
CA VAL A 278 -7.43 -4.81 35.96
C VAL A 278 -8.12 -3.89 34.96
N VAL A 279 -9.11 -3.17 35.46
CA VAL A 279 -9.85 -2.12 34.74
C VAL A 279 -9.36 -0.77 35.25
N ASP A 280 -8.72 0.00 34.39
CA ASP A 280 -8.23 1.35 34.69
C ASP A 280 -9.29 2.37 34.27
N LEU A 281 -9.81 3.13 35.23
CA LEU A 281 -10.71 4.26 35.00
C LEU A 281 -9.87 5.53 34.97
N ILE A 282 -9.69 6.11 33.79
CA ILE A 282 -8.69 7.16 33.52
C ILE A 282 -9.40 8.52 33.37
N ASP A 283 -9.13 9.47 34.27
CA ASP A 283 -9.31 10.90 33.99
C ASP A 283 -8.00 11.48 33.45
N PRO A 284 -7.91 11.80 32.14
CA PRO A 284 -6.73 12.46 31.55
C PRO A 284 -6.55 13.92 31.99
N ARG A 285 -7.40 14.41 32.90
CA ARG A 285 -7.53 15.81 33.35
C ARG A 285 -7.84 16.76 32.19
N THR A 286 -7.93 18.05 32.51
CA THR A 286 -8.01 19.15 31.53
C THR A 286 -6.81 20.07 31.72
N ALA A 287 -6.27 20.57 30.60
CA ALA A 287 -5.25 21.61 30.55
C ALA A 287 -5.83 22.88 29.94
N PRO A 288 -5.42 24.10 30.34
CA PRO A 288 -5.77 25.32 29.61
C PRO A 288 -5.36 25.26 28.13
N ALA A 289 -4.25 24.57 27.84
CA ALA A 289 -3.78 24.33 26.49
C ALA A 289 -4.73 23.46 25.64
N ASP A 290 -5.58 22.60 26.22
CA ASP A 290 -6.46 21.69 25.46
C ASP A 290 -7.43 22.45 24.54
N ALA A 291 -7.85 23.65 24.95
CA ALA A 291 -8.72 24.53 24.16
C ALA A 291 -7.99 25.24 23.02
N THR A 292 -6.67 25.41 23.12
CA THR A 292 -5.82 26.09 22.13
C THR A 292 -4.91 25.14 21.36
N ALA A 293 -4.94 23.84 21.64
CA ALA A 293 -4.15 22.80 21.01
C ALA A 293 -4.63 22.53 19.57
N GLY A 294 -4.43 23.52 18.71
CA GLY A 294 -4.26 23.32 17.28
C GLY A 294 -2.81 22.97 17.00
N VAL A 295 -2.56 22.29 15.89
CA VAL A 295 -1.20 22.22 15.35
C VAL A 295 -0.80 23.64 14.95
N PRO A 296 0.34 24.18 15.44
CA PRO A 296 0.79 25.51 15.03
C PRO A 296 0.88 25.59 13.51
N ALA A 297 0.38 26.69 12.93
CA ALA A 297 0.50 26.95 11.50
C ALA A 297 1.93 27.39 11.14
N THR A 298 2.92 26.53 11.40
CA THR A 298 4.27 26.69 10.89
C THR A 298 4.21 26.44 9.39
N ALA A 299 4.02 27.51 8.61
CA ALA A 299 4.14 27.43 7.17
C ALA A 299 5.51 26.81 6.82
N PRO A 300 5.58 25.83 5.91
CA PRO A 300 6.86 25.25 5.53
C PRO A 300 7.74 26.35 4.95
N THR A 301 8.86 26.66 5.60
CA THR A 301 9.81 27.66 5.10
C THR A 301 10.34 27.17 3.75
N PRO A 302 10.14 27.89 2.64
CA PRO A 302 10.66 27.45 1.34
C PRO A 302 12.18 27.60 1.34
N GLY A 303 12.89 26.51 1.56
CA GLY A 303 14.35 26.51 1.60
C GLY A 303 14.95 25.12 1.68
N THR A 304 16.10 24.93 1.03
CA THR A 304 16.99 23.75 1.14
C THR A 304 16.52 22.43 0.51
N GLY A 305 15.72 22.46 -0.56
CA GLY A 305 15.61 21.32 -1.51
C GLY A 305 14.95 20.03 -1.00
N ARG A 306 14.66 19.88 0.29
CA ARG A 306 13.98 18.73 0.91
C ARG A 306 12.46 18.92 0.97
N VAL A 307 11.72 17.82 1.13
CA VAL A 307 10.29 17.89 1.48
C VAL A 307 10.19 18.42 2.92
N PRO A 308 9.41 19.47 3.18
CA PRO A 308 9.26 19.99 4.54
C PRO A 308 8.56 18.96 5.43
N MET A 309 8.91 18.96 6.71
CA MET A 309 8.10 18.24 7.71
C MET A 309 6.73 18.93 7.78
N PRO A 310 5.61 18.18 7.73
CA PRO A 310 4.31 18.78 7.95
C PRO A 310 4.23 19.34 9.37
N PRO A 311 3.36 20.33 9.64
CA PRO A 311 3.11 20.78 11.00
C PRO A 311 2.61 19.61 11.86
N ILE A 312 3.26 19.39 13.01
CA ILE A 312 2.95 18.32 13.97
C ILE A 312 3.00 18.93 15.38
N ALA A 313 1.91 18.82 16.13
CA ALA A 313 1.86 19.25 17.53
C ALA A 313 2.75 18.34 18.39
N ARG A 314 3.57 18.94 19.24
CA ARG A 314 4.58 18.27 20.07
C ARG A 314 3.96 17.60 21.28
N ARG A 315 4.72 16.71 21.92
CA ARG A 315 4.34 16.08 23.20
C ARG A 315 3.94 17.10 24.27
N ALA A 316 4.64 18.24 24.36
CA ALA A 316 4.27 19.34 25.25
C ALA A 316 2.94 20.02 24.88
N ASP A 317 2.57 20.11 23.59
CA ASP A 317 1.36 20.79 23.12
C ASP A 317 0.07 20.03 23.51
N TRP A 318 0.16 18.71 23.73
CA TRP A 318 -0.93 17.89 24.30
C TRP A 318 -0.74 17.55 25.79
N GLY A 319 0.27 18.14 26.44
CA GLY A 319 0.51 17.99 27.87
C GLY A 319 1.04 16.61 28.30
N ALA A 320 1.84 15.96 27.45
CA ALA A 320 2.48 14.69 27.78
C ALA A 320 3.31 14.81 29.07
N ASP A 321 3.10 13.87 30.00
CA ASP A 321 3.90 13.75 31.21
C ASP A 321 5.03 12.74 30.99
N GLU A 322 6.22 13.24 30.63
CA GLU A 322 7.39 12.40 30.34
C GLU A 322 7.88 11.59 31.56
N ARG A 323 7.34 11.81 32.76
CA ARG A 323 7.59 10.97 33.94
C ARG A 323 6.88 9.60 33.88
N LEU A 324 5.92 9.44 32.97
CA LEU A 324 5.25 8.16 32.69
C LEU A 324 6.02 7.30 31.67
N MET A 325 7.10 7.84 31.07
CA MET A 325 7.92 7.16 30.09
C MET A 325 9.07 6.41 30.79
N ASP A 326 9.09 5.07 30.68
CA ASP A 326 10.21 4.22 31.16
C ASP A 326 11.09 3.67 30.02
N TRP A 327 10.65 3.86 28.77
CA TRP A 327 11.36 3.43 27.56
C TRP A 327 12.57 4.30 27.24
N THR A 328 13.64 3.72 26.70
CA THR A 328 14.80 4.46 26.18
C THR A 328 14.78 4.47 24.64
N PRO A 329 14.89 5.63 23.96
CA PRO A 329 14.76 5.68 22.50
C PRO A 329 15.77 4.85 21.72
N ALA A 330 15.27 3.82 21.04
CA ALA A 330 16.01 3.01 20.08
C ALA A 330 15.87 3.55 18.64
N TYR A 331 16.89 3.32 17.81
CA TYR A 331 16.96 3.83 16.44
C TYR A 331 17.41 2.75 15.45
N SER A 332 16.84 2.75 14.25
CA SER A 332 17.12 1.77 13.19
C SER A 332 17.83 2.40 11.97
N ARG A 333 17.96 1.62 10.89
CA ARG A 333 18.23 2.10 9.53
C ARG A 333 17.10 3.05 9.07
N PRO A 334 17.29 3.83 7.96
CA PRO A 334 16.23 4.67 7.41
C PRO A 334 14.91 3.92 7.23
N VAL A 335 13.80 4.60 7.52
CA VAL A 335 12.45 4.05 7.38
C VAL A 335 12.22 3.62 5.93
N GLN A 336 11.77 2.38 5.74
CA GLN A 336 11.54 1.79 4.43
C GLN A 336 10.05 1.75 4.04
N ALA A 337 9.14 1.77 5.01
CA ALA A 337 7.70 1.73 4.79
C ALA A 337 6.92 2.45 5.91
N VAL A 338 5.61 2.63 5.71
CA VAL A 338 4.68 3.31 6.63
C VAL A 338 3.50 2.38 6.91
N ALA A 339 3.33 2.02 8.18
CA ALA A 339 2.19 1.23 8.63
C ALA A 339 1.03 2.14 9.03
N LEU A 340 -0.15 1.96 8.43
CA LEU A 340 -1.38 2.66 8.80
C LEU A 340 -2.14 1.86 9.86
N HIS A 341 -2.42 2.52 10.98
CA HIS A 341 -3.15 1.98 12.11
C HIS A 341 -4.41 2.79 12.39
N HIS A 342 -5.34 2.21 13.15
CA HIS A 342 -6.34 2.95 13.89
C HIS A 342 -6.11 2.78 15.40
N THR A 343 -6.75 3.57 16.24
CA THR A 343 -6.68 3.41 17.71
C THR A 343 -7.85 2.60 18.29
N ALA A 344 -8.84 2.23 17.47
CA ALA A 344 -10.10 1.58 17.87
C ALA A 344 -10.96 2.34 18.91
N THR A 345 -10.62 3.61 19.17
CA THR A 345 -11.31 4.49 20.12
C THR A 345 -12.61 5.07 19.52
N ALA A 346 -13.26 6.01 20.22
CA ALA A 346 -14.39 6.78 19.70
C ALA A 346 -14.06 7.54 18.40
N THR A 347 -15.07 7.85 17.58
CA THR A 347 -14.96 8.68 16.34
C THR A 347 -15.79 9.97 16.37
N ASP A 348 -16.62 10.15 17.40
CA ASP A 348 -17.56 11.27 17.60
C ASP A 348 -17.02 12.39 18.52
N TYR A 349 -15.78 12.24 19.00
CA TYR A 349 -15.05 13.20 19.82
C TYR A 349 -14.89 14.58 19.14
N GLN A 350 -14.65 15.61 19.97
CA GLN A 350 -14.48 17.02 19.58
C GLN A 350 -13.00 17.43 19.53
N PRO A 351 -12.65 18.58 18.91
CA PRO A 351 -11.25 19.00 18.80
C PRO A 351 -10.53 19.17 20.15
N VAL A 352 -11.26 19.57 21.19
CA VAL A 352 -10.78 19.76 22.58
C VAL A 352 -10.57 18.44 23.33
N ASP A 353 -11.21 17.35 22.90
CA ASP A 353 -11.01 16.03 23.51
C ASP A 353 -9.66 15.42 23.13
N VAL A 354 -9.07 15.83 22.00
CA VAL A 354 -7.91 15.12 21.42
C VAL A 354 -6.70 15.10 22.34
N PRO A 355 -6.22 16.21 22.94
CA PRO A 355 -5.14 16.16 23.93
C PRO A 355 -5.45 15.23 25.12
N ARG A 356 -6.71 15.24 25.59
CA ARG A 356 -7.18 14.36 26.68
C ARG A 356 -7.15 12.88 26.26
N MET A 357 -7.58 12.57 25.05
CA MET A 357 -7.49 11.22 24.46
C MET A 357 -6.05 10.75 24.31
N LEU A 358 -5.13 11.64 23.88
CA LEU A 358 -3.71 11.34 23.77
C LEU A 358 -3.09 11.02 25.14
N ARG A 359 -3.37 11.82 26.18
CA ARG A 359 -2.91 11.55 27.55
C ARG A 359 -3.45 10.23 28.11
N ALA A 360 -4.73 9.91 27.86
CA ALA A 360 -5.31 8.63 28.25
C ALA A 360 -4.67 7.43 27.52
N LEU A 361 -4.44 7.54 26.21
CA LEU A 361 -3.79 6.51 25.40
C LEU A 361 -2.32 6.33 25.78
N TYR A 362 -1.62 7.42 26.08
CA TYR A 362 -0.23 7.40 26.52
C TYR A 362 -0.08 6.72 27.87
N TYR A 363 -0.89 7.07 28.88
CA TYR A 363 -0.91 6.34 30.15
C TYR A 363 -1.20 4.85 29.94
N PHE A 364 -2.24 4.53 29.15
CA PHE A 364 -2.64 3.13 28.93
C PHE A 364 -1.56 2.30 28.24
N GLN A 365 -0.89 2.84 27.21
CA GLN A 365 0.19 2.11 26.53
C GLN A 365 1.47 2.08 27.36
N ALA A 366 1.94 3.22 27.86
CA ALA A 366 3.18 3.31 28.61
C ALA A 366 3.11 2.52 29.93
N VAL A 367 2.08 2.77 30.74
CA VAL A 367 1.94 2.25 32.10
C VAL A 367 1.10 0.96 32.14
N SER A 368 -0.18 1.01 31.73
CA SER A 368 -1.08 -0.14 31.91
C SER A 368 -0.68 -1.37 31.11
N ARG A 369 -0.13 -1.19 29.90
CA ARG A 369 0.41 -2.25 29.03
C ARG A 369 1.92 -2.48 29.20
N GLY A 370 2.64 -1.56 29.84
CA GLY A 370 4.09 -1.65 30.02
C GLY A 370 4.89 -1.53 28.71
N TRP A 371 4.43 -0.71 27.75
CA TRP A 371 5.18 -0.37 26.53
C TRP A 371 6.22 0.74 26.76
N GLY A 372 6.14 1.44 27.89
CA GLY A 372 7.04 2.54 28.25
C GLY A 372 6.88 3.84 27.47
N ASP A 373 6.10 3.85 26.38
CA ASP A 373 5.62 5.04 25.68
C ASP A 373 4.40 4.67 24.78
N LEU A 374 3.84 5.64 24.06
CA LEU A 374 2.99 5.39 22.89
C LEU A 374 3.75 4.57 21.83
N GLY A 375 3.13 3.51 21.32
CA GLY A 375 3.75 2.65 20.29
C GLY A 375 3.87 3.31 18.91
N TYR A 376 3.08 4.35 18.64
CA TYR A 376 3.01 5.05 17.34
C TYR A 376 3.86 6.33 17.35
N PRO A 377 4.78 6.56 16.39
CA PRO A 377 5.51 7.82 16.26
C PRO A 377 4.62 9.05 16.00
N VAL A 378 3.49 8.88 15.31
CA VAL A 378 2.53 9.97 15.07
C VAL A 378 1.09 9.48 15.16
N LEU A 379 0.20 10.35 15.64
CA LEU A 379 -1.24 10.16 15.61
C LEU A 379 -1.91 11.25 14.77
N VAL A 380 -2.98 10.89 14.08
CA VAL A 380 -3.78 11.76 13.21
C VAL A 380 -5.20 11.80 13.73
N ASP A 381 -5.72 12.97 14.06
CA ASP A 381 -7.13 13.08 14.45
C ASP A 381 -8.07 13.30 13.25
N ARG A 382 -9.38 13.12 13.51
CA ARG A 382 -10.45 13.29 12.52
C ARG A 382 -10.53 14.68 11.87
N PHE A 383 -9.84 15.68 12.44
CA PHE A 383 -9.80 17.06 11.96
C PHE A 383 -8.56 17.33 11.09
N GLY A 384 -7.68 16.35 10.90
CA GLY A 384 -6.47 16.47 10.09
C GLY A 384 -5.29 17.13 10.81
N ARG A 385 -5.31 17.14 12.15
CA ARG A 385 -4.16 17.53 12.98
C ARG A 385 -3.25 16.31 13.21
N LEU A 386 -1.95 16.54 13.11
CA LEU A 386 -0.89 15.56 13.43
C LEU A 386 -0.34 15.82 14.83
N TRP A 387 -0.10 14.75 15.57
CA TRP A 387 0.34 14.78 16.96
C TRP A 387 1.55 13.85 17.15
N GLU A 388 2.63 14.37 17.74
CA GLU A 388 3.82 13.60 18.08
C GLU A 388 3.46 12.57 19.16
N GLY A 389 3.57 11.30 18.79
CA GLY A 389 3.41 10.17 19.70
C GLY A 389 4.77 9.80 20.29
N ARG A 390 5.32 8.64 19.91
CA ARG A 390 6.55 8.09 20.47
C ARG A 390 7.72 9.08 20.48
N TYR A 391 8.35 9.25 21.64
CA TYR A 391 9.49 10.11 21.88
C TYR A 391 10.72 9.67 21.07
N GLY A 392 11.72 10.56 20.92
CA GLY A 392 13.01 10.24 20.29
C GLY A 392 13.31 11.03 19.02
N GLY A 393 12.34 11.80 18.52
CA GLY A 393 12.51 12.82 17.48
C GLY A 393 12.03 12.37 16.10
N LEU A 394 10.96 13.00 15.62
CA LEU A 394 10.23 12.63 14.39
C LEU A 394 11.09 12.54 13.11
N ALA A 395 12.19 13.29 12.99
CA ALA A 395 13.07 13.22 11.82
C ALA A 395 14.00 11.98 11.83
N ARG A 396 14.07 11.23 12.93
CA ARG A 396 14.93 10.05 13.10
C ARG A 396 14.14 8.76 12.85
N PRO A 397 14.81 7.64 12.54
CA PRO A 397 14.19 6.32 12.46
C PRO A 397 13.99 5.72 13.86
N VAL A 398 13.12 6.35 14.65
CA VAL A 398 12.71 5.87 15.99
C VAL A 398 12.01 4.51 15.84
N VAL A 399 12.41 3.51 16.63
CA VAL A 399 11.79 2.18 16.60
C VAL A 399 10.41 2.24 17.27
N GLY A 400 9.38 1.78 16.56
CA GLY A 400 8.00 1.74 17.03
C GLY A 400 7.68 0.58 17.96
N ALA A 401 6.45 0.55 18.48
CA ALA A 401 5.83 -0.61 19.12
C ALA A 401 4.39 -0.73 18.61
N HIS A 402 4.25 -0.75 17.29
CA HIS A 402 2.96 -0.69 16.60
C HIS A 402 2.75 -1.86 15.63
N ALA A 403 3.81 -2.39 15.02
CA ALA A 403 3.78 -3.51 14.09
C ALA A 403 4.92 -4.50 14.41
N SER A 404 4.63 -5.47 15.29
CA SER A 404 5.55 -6.52 15.73
C SER A 404 6.28 -7.17 14.54
N GLY A 405 7.59 -7.38 14.65
CA GLY A 405 8.42 -7.91 13.56
C GLY A 405 8.79 -6.91 12.46
N PHE A 406 8.18 -5.71 12.43
CA PHE A 406 8.42 -4.68 11.41
C PHE A 406 8.73 -3.28 11.99
N ASN A 407 8.71 -3.07 13.30
CA ASN A 407 8.95 -1.77 13.95
C ASN A 407 10.32 -1.13 13.64
N ARG A 408 11.30 -1.93 13.21
CA ARG A 408 12.63 -1.46 12.78
C ARG A 408 12.72 -1.06 11.30
N VAL A 409 11.73 -1.43 10.47
CA VAL A 409 11.70 -1.09 9.02
C VAL A 409 10.56 -0.14 8.65
N ALA A 410 9.47 -0.14 9.42
CA ALA A 410 8.29 0.68 9.20
C ALA A 410 8.11 1.75 10.29
N THR A 411 7.53 2.89 9.93
CA THR A 411 7.04 3.90 10.88
C THR A 411 5.51 3.85 10.96
N GLY A 412 4.94 3.99 12.16
CA GLY A 412 3.50 3.93 12.37
C GLY A 412 2.81 5.29 12.22
N VAL A 413 1.62 5.29 11.60
CA VAL A 413 0.66 6.40 11.60
C VAL A 413 -0.66 5.89 12.17
N ALA A 414 -1.06 6.36 13.35
CA ALA A 414 -2.33 5.95 13.97
C ALA A 414 -3.44 6.97 13.76
N LEU A 415 -4.49 6.58 13.05
CA LEU A 415 -5.73 7.34 12.94
C LEU A 415 -6.51 7.22 14.27
N LEU A 416 -6.76 8.35 14.94
CA LEU A 416 -7.48 8.39 16.21
C LEU A 416 -8.97 8.10 15.97
N GLY A 417 -9.40 6.88 16.27
CA GLY A 417 -10.77 6.38 16.11
C GLY A 417 -10.86 4.91 15.71
N ASP A 418 -12.09 4.43 15.57
CA ASP A 418 -12.46 3.15 14.97
C ASP A 418 -12.96 3.36 13.52
N PHE A 419 -12.20 2.82 12.57
CA PHE A 419 -12.48 2.88 11.14
C PHE A 419 -12.76 1.50 10.54
N ASP A 420 -13.36 0.57 11.31
CA ASP A 420 -13.98 -0.63 10.75
C ASP A 420 -15.11 -0.25 9.79
N ARG A 421 -16.13 0.45 10.31
CA ARG A 421 -17.35 0.82 9.55
C ARG A 421 -17.47 2.30 9.23
N THR A 422 -16.87 3.15 10.07
CA THR A 422 -16.87 4.61 9.89
C THR A 422 -15.83 4.99 8.84
N ALA A 423 -16.21 5.81 7.86
CA ALA A 423 -15.28 6.28 6.84
C ALA A 423 -14.19 7.17 7.44
N VAL A 424 -12.94 7.03 6.98
CA VAL A 424 -11.85 7.94 7.39
C VAL A 424 -12.14 9.34 6.86
N PRO A 425 -12.12 10.40 7.69
CA PRO A 425 -12.33 11.78 7.25
C PRO A 425 -11.27 12.21 6.22
N PRO A 426 -11.64 12.94 5.15
CA PRO A 426 -10.68 13.40 4.14
C PRO A 426 -9.51 14.22 4.71
N ALA A 427 -9.76 15.03 5.76
CA ALA A 427 -8.71 15.78 6.45
C ALA A 427 -7.67 14.87 7.16
N ALA A 428 -8.13 13.76 7.74
CA ALA A 428 -7.26 12.75 8.34
C ALA A 428 -6.46 11.97 7.28
N VAL A 429 -7.08 11.62 6.15
CA VAL A 429 -6.41 11.01 5.00
C VAL A 429 -5.27 11.91 4.49
N GLU A 430 -5.54 13.20 4.28
CA GLU A 430 -4.54 14.16 3.80
C GLU A 430 -3.44 14.43 4.85
N ALA A 431 -3.75 14.41 6.14
CA ALA A 431 -2.76 14.51 7.20
C ALA A 431 -1.84 13.27 7.28
N ALA A 432 -2.41 12.07 7.23
CA ALA A 432 -1.66 10.81 7.17
C ALA A 432 -0.77 10.75 5.94
N GLY A 433 -1.29 11.15 4.77
CA GLY A 433 -0.53 11.21 3.52
C GLY A 433 0.65 12.17 3.58
N ARG A 434 0.45 13.40 4.08
CA ARG A 434 1.54 14.38 4.25
C ARG A 434 2.66 13.85 5.16
N TYR A 435 2.32 13.18 6.26
CA TYR A 435 3.33 12.56 7.12
C TYR A 435 4.05 11.39 6.42
N ALA A 436 3.31 10.49 5.76
CA ALA A 436 3.88 9.36 5.04
C ALA A 436 4.83 9.81 3.93
N GLY A 437 4.41 10.79 3.11
CA GLY A 437 5.22 11.37 2.05
C GLY A 437 6.49 12.04 2.60
N TRP A 438 6.37 12.84 3.66
CA TRP A 438 7.55 13.38 4.33
C TRP A 438 8.50 12.31 4.86
N LYS A 439 8.00 11.27 5.54
CA LYS A 439 8.84 10.19 6.08
C LYS A 439 9.56 9.41 4.98
N LEU A 440 8.91 9.12 3.87
CA LEU A 440 9.50 8.45 2.70
C LEU A 440 10.51 9.35 1.95
N SER A 441 10.50 10.66 2.16
CA SER A 441 11.52 11.60 1.66
C SER A 441 12.82 11.65 2.49
N LEU A 442 12.83 11.03 3.69
CA LEU A 442 14.01 11.05 4.58
C LEU A 442 15.04 9.95 4.26
N ALA A 443 14.71 9.04 3.35
CA ALA A 443 15.68 8.12 2.75
C ALA A 443 16.64 8.90 1.81
N PRO A 444 17.81 8.33 1.45
CA PRO A 444 18.78 9.02 0.58
C PRO A 444 18.21 9.45 -0.78
N THR A 445 17.27 8.68 -1.31
CA THR A 445 16.39 9.03 -2.43
C THR A 445 14.95 9.02 -1.93
N ALA A 446 14.09 9.90 -2.44
CA ALA A 446 12.70 9.94 -2.03
C ALA A 446 11.93 8.75 -2.61
N VAL A 447 11.29 7.99 -1.74
CA VAL A 447 10.66 6.71 -2.11
C VAL A 447 9.20 6.93 -2.50
N HIS A 448 8.78 6.33 -3.61
CA HIS A 448 7.41 6.42 -4.10
C HIS A 448 6.40 5.70 -3.18
N PRO A 449 5.33 6.35 -2.68
CA PRO A 449 4.40 5.77 -1.71
C PRO A 449 3.56 4.57 -2.18
N TRP A 450 3.46 4.36 -3.50
CA TRP A 450 2.76 3.21 -4.09
C TRP A 450 3.69 2.07 -4.47
N SER A 451 5.02 2.25 -4.48
CA SER A 451 5.94 1.12 -4.69
C SER A 451 5.82 0.06 -3.59
N SER A 452 6.43 -1.10 -3.83
CA SER A 452 6.65 -2.13 -2.83
C SER A 452 8.10 -2.17 -2.31
N VAL A 453 8.33 -2.93 -1.25
CA VAL A 453 9.65 -3.20 -0.66
C VAL A 453 9.72 -4.61 -0.08
N LYS A 454 10.79 -5.33 -0.39
CA LYS A 454 11.11 -6.61 0.24
C LYS A 454 11.82 -6.36 1.57
N VAL A 455 11.18 -6.73 2.67
CA VAL A 455 11.69 -6.61 4.04
C VAL A 455 11.74 -7.98 4.71
N THR A 456 12.43 -8.09 5.84
CA THR A 456 12.51 -9.33 6.63
C THR A 456 11.78 -9.13 7.95
N SER A 457 10.86 -10.04 8.30
CA SER A 457 10.21 -10.06 9.61
C SER A 457 11.22 -10.41 10.70
N GLU A 458 11.23 -9.64 11.80
CA GLU A 458 11.94 -10.03 13.04
C GLU A 458 11.13 -11.01 13.90
N GLY A 459 9.86 -11.31 13.55
CA GLY A 459 9.00 -12.25 14.26
C GLY A 459 8.07 -11.58 15.28
N GLY A 460 8.12 -12.05 16.54
CA GLY A 460 7.21 -11.59 17.60
C GLY A 460 5.77 -12.03 17.35
N ALA A 461 4.82 -11.15 17.61
CA ALA A 461 3.39 -11.31 17.30
C ALA A 461 3.04 -11.04 15.82
N SER A 462 4.04 -10.95 14.93
CA SER A 462 3.77 -11.01 13.49
C SER A 462 3.27 -12.41 13.10
N ARG A 463 2.38 -12.45 12.10
CA ARG A 463 2.03 -13.70 11.40
C ARG A 463 3.22 -14.32 10.65
N PHE A 464 4.27 -13.55 10.39
CA PHE A 464 5.48 -13.99 9.70
C PHE A 464 6.58 -14.34 10.69
N ARG A 465 7.09 -15.58 10.62
CA ARG A 465 8.21 -16.05 11.44
C ARG A 465 9.45 -15.18 11.23
N ALA A 466 10.28 -15.05 12.27
CA ALA A 466 11.57 -14.38 12.18
C ALA A 466 12.41 -14.91 11.01
N GLY A 467 13.01 -14.01 10.23
CA GLY A 467 13.79 -14.35 9.03
C GLY A 467 12.97 -14.50 7.74
N THR A 468 11.63 -14.47 7.80
CA THR A 468 10.79 -14.54 6.59
C THR A 468 10.92 -13.25 5.79
N ALA A 469 11.27 -13.35 4.50
CA ALA A 469 11.24 -12.23 3.58
C ALA A 469 9.80 -12.01 3.08
N VAL A 470 9.33 -10.77 3.10
CA VAL A 470 7.96 -10.35 2.79
C VAL A 470 8.03 -9.10 1.90
N THR A 471 7.28 -9.10 0.80
CA THR A 471 7.05 -7.91 -0.01
C THR A 471 5.88 -7.12 0.58
N LEU A 472 6.08 -5.83 0.87
CA LEU A 472 5.06 -4.93 1.41
C LEU A 472 4.98 -3.64 0.57
N PRO A 473 3.78 -3.09 0.32
CA PRO A 473 3.63 -1.73 -0.17
C PRO A 473 4.30 -0.72 0.77
N ARG A 474 4.88 0.37 0.24
CA ARG A 474 5.53 1.43 1.05
C ARG A 474 4.58 2.11 2.02
N VAL A 475 3.28 2.12 1.75
CA VAL A 475 2.24 2.47 2.73
C VAL A 475 1.22 1.33 2.79
N PHE A 476 1.17 0.63 3.92
CA PHE A 476 0.44 -0.63 4.08
C PHE A 476 -0.44 -0.62 5.35
N PRO A 477 -1.50 -1.44 5.42
CA PRO A 477 -2.34 -1.54 6.61
C PRO A 477 -1.71 -2.50 7.63
N HIS A 478 -1.83 -2.23 8.94
CA HIS A 478 -1.26 -3.11 9.96
C HIS A 478 -1.69 -4.59 9.83
N ARG A 479 -2.95 -4.84 9.44
CA ARG A 479 -3.49 -6.17 9.11
C ARG A 479 -2.79 -6.95 8.00
N GLN A 480 -1.82 -6.37 7.29
CA GLN A 480 -0.97 -7.10 6.34
C GLN A 480 0.19 -7.84 7.06
N THR A 481 0.69 -7.28 8.17
CA THR A 481 1.88 -7.78 8.90
C THR A 481 1.59 -8.49 10.21
N GLY A 482 0.42 -8.28 10.81
CA GLY A 482 0.01 -8.89 12.08
C GLY A 482 -1.45 -9.32 12.07
N ASP A 483 -1.82 -10.19 13.00
CA ASP A 483 -3.18 -10.74 13.13
C ASP A 483 -4.06 -9.78 13.95
N THR A 484 -4.59 -8.78 13.24
CA THR A 484 -5.28 -7.60 13.76
C THR A 484 -6.26 -7.09 12.71
N ASP A 485 -7.36 -6.45 13.13
CA ASP A 485 -8.27 -5.76 12.21
C ASP A 485 -7.78 -4.35 11.81
N SER A 486 -6.93 -3.70 12.61
CA SER A 486 -6.35 -2.37 12.32
C SER A 486 -5.77 -2.24 10.90
N PRO A 487 -6.05 -1.17 10.14
CA PRO A 487 -6.74 0.06 10.53
C PRO A 487 -8.28 0.02 10.39
N GLY A 488 -8.88 -1.17 10.35
CA GLY A 488 -10.30 -1.39 10.05
C GLY A 488 -10.58 -1.42 8.53
N ASP A 489 -11.76 -1.88 8.12
CA ASP A 489 -12.10 -2.05 6.70
C ASP A 489 -12.15 -0.71 5.96
N ARG A 490 -12.73 0.34 6.55
CA ARG A 490 -12.69 1.69 5.95
C ARG A 490 -11.31 2.33 6.03
N GLY A 491 -10.53 2.03 7.06
CA GLY A 491 -9.12 2.45 7.15
C GLY A 491 -8.29 1.85 6.02
N THR A 492 -8.50 0.56 5.74
CA THR A 492 -7.83 -0.18 4.66
C THR A 492 -8.25 0.37 3.29
N ALA A 493 -9.56 0.59 3.07
CA ALA A 493 -10.07 1.22 1.86
C ALA A 493 -9.56 2.66 1.63
N ALA A 494 -9.10 3.36 2.69
CA ALA A 494 -8.53 4.69 2.58
C ALA A 494 -7.04 4.72 2.18
N LEU A 495 -6.33 3.59 2.20
CA LEU A 495 -4.88 3.52 1.89
C LEU A 495 -4.52 4.18 0.56
N GLY A 496 -5.32 3.95 -0.48
CA GLY A 496 -5.05 4.56 -1.77
C GLY A 496 -5.12 6.08 -1.75
N ALA A 497 -6.08 6.65 -1.01
CA ALA A 497 -6.18 8.09 -0.85
C ALA A 497 -5.02 8.66 0.01
N VAL A 498 -4.52 7.88 0.98
CA VAL A 498 -3.32 8.22 1.79
C VAL A 498 -2.05 8.20 0.92
N ARG A 499 -1.86 7.16 0.09
CA ARG A 499 -0.73 7.06 -0.86
C ARG A 499 -0.77 8.18 -1.92
N ASP A 500 -1.95 8.50 -2.45
CA ASP A 500 -2.14 9.62 -3.38
C ASP A 500 -1.82 10.97 -2.71
N ALA A 501 -2.20 11.17 -1.45
CA ALA A 501 -1.84 12.37 -0.66
C ALA A 501 -0.32 12.43 -0.38
N ALA A 502 0.31 11.31 -0.06
CA ALA A 502 1.76 11.22 0.11
C ALA A 502 2.50 11.57 -1.19
N ARG A 503 2.06 11.05 -2.34
CA ARG A 503 2.63 11.35 -3.65
C ARG A 503 2.51 12.84 -3.98
N ARG A 504 1.33 13.45 -3.76
CA ARG A 504 1.13 14.90 -3.92
C ARG A 504 2.06 15.73 -3.03
N TYR A 505 2.30 15.29 -1.80
CA TYR A 505 3.16 16.03 -0.86
C TYR A 505 4.66 15.93 -1.19
N LEU A 506 5.07 14.80 -1.76
CA LEU A 506 6.43 14.60 -2.28
C LEU A 506 6.72 15.44 -3.53
N GLY A 507 5.74 15.54 -4.44
CA GLY A 507 5.87 16.25 -5.72
C GLY A 507 6.92 15.63 -6.63
N ASP A 508 7.57 16.46 -7.45
CA ASP A 508 8.55 16.05 -8.47
C ASP A 508 9.85 15.44 -7.92
N ARG A 509 9.99 15.28 -6.60
CA ARG A 509 11.18 14.69 -5.95
C ARG A 509 11.21 13.17 -5.98
N VAL A 510 10.09 12.54 -6.30
CA VAL A 510 9.97 11.09 -6.31
C VAL A 510 10.35 10.57 -7.68
N GLU A 511 11.38 9.72 -7.70
CA GLU A 511 11.67 8.90 -8.87
C GLU A 511 10.45 8.04 -9.22
N PRO A 512 10.19 7.78 -10.51
CA PRO A 512 9.25 6.76 -10.92
C PRO A 512 9.52 5.44 -10.17
N SER A 513 8.51 4.89 -9.49
CA SER A 513 8.62 3.56 -8.86
C SER A 513 8.76 2.43 -9.87
N THR A 514 8.30 2.69 -11.07
CA THR A 514 8.36 1.81 -12.24
C THR A 514 8.67 2.69 -13.46
N PRO A 515 9.36 2.16 -14.49
CA PRO A 515 9.57 2.89 -15.74
C PRO A 515 8.27 3.45 -16.30
N ARG A 516 8.33 4.68 -16.84
CA ARG A 516 7.17 5.31 -17.49
C ARG A 516 7.01 4.76 -18.90
N GLN A 517 5.88 4.10 -19.15
CA GLN A 517 5.53 3.61 -20.47
C GLN A 517 5.17 4.75 -21.41
N ARG A 518 5.84 4.76 -22.56
CA ARG A 518 5.77 5.75 -23.64
C ARG A 518 4.71 5.35 -24.66
N LEU A 519 4.11 6.35 -25.30
CA LEU A 519 3.16 6.14 -26.39
C LEU A 519 3.88 5.54 -27.60
N ALA A 520 3.41 4.39 -28.09
CA ALA A 520 3.93 3.77 -29.30
C ALA A 520 2.80 3.43 -30.29
N THR A 521 3.12 3.34 -31.58
CA THR A 521 2.22 2.80 -32.58
C THR A 521 2.93 1.85 -33.54
N TRP A 522 2.20 0.81 -33.94
CA TRP A 522 2.52 0.02 -35.13
C TRP A 522 1.61 0.43 -36.29
N ARG A 523 2.17 0.53 -37.49
CA ARG A 523 1.41 0.79 -38.71
C ARG A 523 1.36 -0.46 -39.60
N PRO A 524 0.20 -1.14 -39.71
CA PRO A 524 0.08 -2.35 -40.52
C PRO A 524 0.30 -2.14 -42.02
N SER A 525 0.07 -0.92 -42.55
CA SER A 525 0.12 -0.65 -43.99
C SER A 525 1.53 -0.56 -44.58
N ASP A 526 2.54 -0.26 -43.75
CA ASP A 526 3.94 -0.12 -44.17
C ASP A 526 4.93 -0.82 -43.22
N ALA A 527 4.43 -1.56 -42.21
CA ALA A 527 5.21 -2.29 -41.22
C ALA A 527 6.20 -1.39 -40.43
N THR A 528 5.75 -0.20 -40.01
CA THR A 528 6.56 0.73 -39.21
C THR A 528 6.14 0.80 -37.74
N TRP A 529 7.11 0.69 -36.85
CA TRP A 529 6.99 1.04 -35.44
C TRP A 529 7.34 2.53 -35.22
N ARG A 530 6.65 3.20 -34.30
CA ARG A 530 6.91 4.58 -33.90
C ARG A 530 6.75 4.72 -32.39
N ALA A 531 7.77 5.22 -31.69
CA ALA A 531 7.69 5.52 -30.26
C ALA A 531 7.84 7.03 -30.00
N GLN A 532 7.08 7.57 -29.04
CA GLN A 532 7.11 9.00 -28.72
C GLN A 532 8.49 9.42 -28.20
N GLY A 533 9.19 10.24 -28.98
CA GLY A 533 10.56 10.68 -28.68
C GLY A 533 11.66 9.71 -29.10
N SER A 534 11.38 8.79 -30.03
CA SER A 534 12.42 8.10 -30.82
C SER A 534 12.91 9.00 -31.97
N ALA A 535 14.15 8.79 -32.43
CA ALA A 535 14.76 9.61 -33.49
C ALA A 535 14.17 9.36 -34.90
N GLY A 536 13.37 8.30 -35.07
CA GLY A 536 12.75 7.92 -36.32
C GLY A 536 11.86 6.68 -36.16
N PRO A 537 11.13 6.25 -37.21
CA PRO A 537 10.41 4.99 -37.19
C PRO A 537 11.39 3.82 -37.16
N LEU A 538 11.09 2.78 -36.38
CA LEU A 538 11.81 1.52 -36.42
C LEU A 538 11.22 0.64 -37.53
N LEU A 539 12.08 0.22 -38.46
CA LEU A 539 11.75 -0.71 -39.54
C LEU A 539 12.01 -2.14 -39.05
N LEU A 540 10.96 -2.80 -38.57
CA LEU A 540 11.03 -4.17 -38.05
C LEU A 540 9.85 -4.98 -38.60
N GLY A 541 10.15 -6.14 -39.20
CA GLY A 541 9.14 -7.02 -39.81
C GLY A 541 8.79 -6.66 -41.26
N SER A 542 7.56 -6.95 -41.65
CA SER A 542 7.03 -6.84 -43.01
C SER A 542 5.49 -6.70 -42.99
N VAL A 543 4.89 -6.20 -44.08
CA VAL A 543 3.43 -6.03 -44.15
C VAL A 543 2.72 -7.38 -44.00
N GLY A 544 1.83 -7.48 -43.02
CA GLY A 544 1.18 -8.73 -42.61
C GLY A 544 1.75 -9.36 -41.34
N ASP A 545 2.91 -8.89 -40.85
CA ASP A 545 3.41 -9.25 -39.53
C ASP A 545 2.58 -8.61 -38.40
N VAL A 546 2.67 -9.23 -37.23
CA VAL A 546 1.91 -8.95 -36.02
C VAL A 546 2.83 -8.31 -34.97
N PRO A 547 2.57 -7.07 -34.51
CA PRO A 547 3.51 -6.30 -33.69
C PRO A 547 3.53 -6.74 -32.22
N VAL A 548 4.56 -7.47 -31.78
CA VAL A 548 4.72 -7.87 -30.37
C VAL A 548 5.50 -6.82 -29.57
N ALA A 549 5.19 -6.69 -28.29
CA ALA A 549 5.93 -5.83 -27.37
C ALA A 549 5.95 -6.45 -25.97
N ALA A 550 7.14 -6.65 -25.43
CA ALA A 550 7.40 -7.12 -24.07
C ALA A 550 8.87 -6.81 -23.72
N ASP A 551 9.24 -6.92 -22.44
CA ASP A 551 10.63 -6.77 -21.99
C ASP A 551 11.38 -8.09 -22.23
N PHE A 552 12.03 -8.26 -23.38
CA PHE A 552 12.67 -9.52 -23.78
C PHE A 552 14.13 -9.59 -23.34
N ASP A 553 14.80 -8.46 -23.08
CA ASP A 553 16.17 -8.41 -22.56
C ASP A 553 16.30 -8.15 -21.05
N GLY A 554 15.20 -7.87 -20.35
CA GLY A 554 15.10 -7.83 -18.89
C GLY A 554 15.70 -6.56 -18.29
N ASP A 555 15.73 -5.46 -19.03
CA ASP A 555 16.22 -4.16 -18.55
C ASP A 555 15.12 -3.27 -17.95
N GLY A 556 13.86 -3.71 -17.99
CA GLY A 556 12.66 -2.98 -17.55
C GLY A 556 11.96 -2.20 -18.67
N SER A 557 12.52 -2.18 -19.88
CA SER A 557 11.97 -1.49 -21.05
C SER A 557 11.23 -2.42 -22.01
N GLY A 558 10.21 -1.88 -22.68
CA GLY A 558 9.39 -2.67 -23.60
C GLY A 558 10.05 -2.74 -24.97
N ASP A 559 10.55 -3.90 -25.37
CA ASP A 559 11.19 -4.09 -26.67
C ASP A 559 10.16 -4.25 -27.80
N PRO A 560 10.27 -3.50 -28.90
CA PRO A 560 9.44 -3.69 -30.07
C PRO A 560 9.85 -4.96 -30.84
N GLY A 561 8.85 -5.74 -31.25
CA GLY A 561 9.03 -6.97 -32.01
C GLY A 561 7.95 -7.19 -33.08
N THR A 562 8.10 -8.25 -33.86
CA THR A 562 7.11 -8.71 -34.85
C THR A 562 7.07 -10.22 -34.95
N TRP A 563 5.88 -10.80 -35.08
CA TRP A 563 5.65 -12.20 -35.40
C TRP A 563 5.03 -12.36 -36.80
N THR A 564 5.58 -13.24 -37.64
CA THR A 564 5.07 -13.52 -38.99
C THR A 564 4.07 -14.71 -38.96
N PRO A 565 2.75 -14.49 -39.14
CA PRO A 565 1.76 -15.56 -38.97
C PRO A 565 1.89 -16.71 -39.97
N ALA A 566 2.45 -16.44 -41.15
CA ALA A 566 2.63 -17.45 -42.18
C ALA A 566 3.77 -18.44 -41.89
N THR A 567 4.70 -18.11 -40.98
CA THR A 567 5.93 -18.89 -40.75
C THR A 567 6.24 -19.18 -39.28
N GLY A 568 5.59 -18.50 -38.33
CA GLY A 568 5.93 -18.60 -36.91
C GLY A 568 7.20 -17.85 -36.53
N ARG A 569 7.79 -17.05 -37.43
CA ARG A 569 9.04 -16.33 -37.16
C ARG A 569 8.80 -15.11 -36.28
N TRP A 570 9.56 -14.98 -35.21
CA TRP A 570 9.67 -13.79 -34.37
C TRP A 570 10.89 -12.97 -34.77
N ARG A 571 10.80 -11.65 -34.61
CA ARG A 571 11.91 -10.68 -34.66
C ARG A 571 11.74 -9.72 -33.50
N ILE A 572 12.76 -9.53 -32.67
CA ILE A 572 12.69 -8.68 -31.48
C ILE A 572 13.88 -7.73 -31.53
N ALA A 573 13.66 -6.44 -31.34
CA ALA A 573 14.71 -5.42 -31.35
C ALA A 573 15.00 -4.95 -29.92
N ASN A 574 15.94 -5.65 -29.27
CA ASN A 574 16.29 -5.49 -27.87
C ASN A 574 16.86 -4.08 -27.59
N SER A 575 16.28 -3.40 -26.61
CA SER A 575 16.52 -1.98 -26.33
C SER A 575 17.83 -1.74 -25.57
N GLY A 576 18.24 -2.65 -24.68
CA GLY A 576 19.53 -2.60 -24.00
C GLY A 576 20.72 -3.04 -24.88
N GLY A 577 20.47 -3.89 -25.88
CA GLY A 577 21.51 -4.46 -26.76
C GLY A 577 21.70 -3.77 -28.12
N GLY A 578 20.66 -3.12 -28.66
CA GLY A 578 20.65 -2.63 -30.04
C GLY A 578 20.70 -3.74 -31.10
N THR A 579 20.43 -4.99 -30.69
CA THR A 579 20.45 -6.20 -31.51
C THR A 579 19.06 -6.62 -31.93
N VAL A 580 18.94 -7.24 -33.11
CA VAL A 580 17.70 -7.94 -33.51
C VAL A 580 17.88 -9.44 -33.34
N GLU A 581 17.05 -10.04 -32.52
CA GLU A 581 16.99 -11.49 -32.32
C GLU A 581 15.87 -12.11 -33.17
N GLU A 582 16.11 -13.29 -33.75
CA GLU A 582 15.10 -14.04 -34.51
C GLU A 582 14.86 -15.43 -33.89
N TYR A 583 13.59 -15.79 -33.71
CA TYR A 583 13.14 -17.08 -33.20
C TYR A 583 12.10 -17.70 -34.12
N SER A 584 11.85 -19.01 -34.03
CA SER A 584 10.76 -19.68 -34.76
C SER A 584 9.88 -20.45 -33.77
N LEU A 585 8.67 -19.94 -33.54
CA LEU A 585 7.68 -20.54 -32.64
C LEU A 585 6.26 -20.25 -33.11
N GLY A 586 5.48 -21.32 -33.23
CA GLY A 586 4.08 -21.30 -33.67
C GLY A 586 3.88 -21.60 -35.15
N HIS A 587 2.60 -21.71 -35.52
CA HIS A 587 2.13 -22.06 -36.87
C HIS A 587 0.98 -21.13 -37.31
N PRO A 588 0.60 -21.13 -38.60
CA PRO A 588 -0.54 -20.36 -39.07
C PRO A 588 -1.83 -20.68 -38.29
N GLY A 589 -2.39 -19.66 -37.64
CA GLY A 589 -3.58 -19.77 -36.77
C GLY A 589 -3.28 -19.70 -35.27
N ASP A 590 -2.02 -19.78 -34.86
CA ASP A 590 -1.61 -19.47 -33.49
C ASP A 590 -1.58 -17.94 -33.26
N ARG A 591 -1.57 -17.49 -31.99
CA ARG A 591 -1.52 -16.08 -31.60
C ARG A 591 -0.31 -15.82 -30.68
N PRO A 592 0.52 -14.79 -30.91
CA PRO A 592 1.63 -14.49 -30.03
C PRO A 592 1.16 -13.83 -28.72
N VAL A 593 1.72 -14.30 -27.61
CA VAL A 593 1.33 -14.00 -26.22
C VAL A 593 2.58 -13.92 -25.30
N PRO A 594 3.58 -13.08 -25.61
CA PRO A 594 4.83 -13.05 -24.84
C PRO A 594 4.61 -12.52 -23.41
N ALA A 595 5.28 -13.14 -22.44
CA ALA A 595 5.32 -12.72 -21.04
C ALA A 595 6.47 -13.44 -20.31
N ASP A 596 6.87 -12.97 -19.13
CA ASP A 596 7.88 -13.65 -18.29
C ASP A 596 7.23 -14.82 -17.53
N TYR A 597 7.17 -16.01 -18.14
CA TYR A 597 6.61 -17.20 -17.49
C TYR A 597 7.62 -17.87 -16.55
N ASN A 598 8.90 -17.50 -16.63
CA ASN A 598 10.01 -18.16 -15.96
C ASN A 598 10.49 -17.43 -14.67
N GLY A 599 10.10 -16.17 -14.49
CA GLY A 599 10.38 -15.31 -13.35
C GLY A 599 11.82 -14.85 -13.27
N ASP A 600 12.51 -14.68 -14.40
CA ASP A 600 13.88 -14.14 -14.46
C ASP A 600 13.95 -12.65 -14.85
N GLY A 601 12.80 -12.02 -15.10
CA GLY A 601 12.65 -10.65 -15.54
C GLY A 601 12.55 -10.49 -17.05
N ARG A 602 12.63 -11.56 -17.84
CA ARG A 602 12.57 -11.53 -19.32
C ARG A 602 11.32 -12.22 -19.84
N ALA A 603 10.71 -11.63 -20.86
CA ALA A 603 9.58 -12.22 -21.55
C ALA A 603 10.02 -13.37 -22.48
N GLU A 604 9.35 -14.52 -22.40
CA GLU A 604 9.49 -15.55 -23.42
C GLU A 604 8.64 -15.24 -24.67
N PRO A 605 9.16 -15.55 -25.87
CA PRO A 605 8.32 -15.84 -27.03
C PRO A 605 7.35 -16.99 -26.68
N ALA A 606 6.06 -16.76 -26.84
CA ALA A 606 5.01 -17.75 -26.58
C ALA A 606 3.84 -17.60 -27.56
N VAL A 607 3.16 -18.71 -27.90
CA VAL A 607 1.95 -18.68 -28.72
C VAL A 607 0.78 -19.47 -28.11
N TRP A 608 -0.44 -19.01 -28.36
CA TRP A 608 -1.69 -19.70 -28.02
C TRP A 608 -2.43 -20.17 -29.28
N ARG A 609 -2.81 -21.45 -29.32
CA ARG A 609 -3.48 -22.08 -30.45
C ARG A 609 -5.00 -22.00 -30.35
N GLU A 610 -5.63 -21.25 -31.26
CA GLU A 610 -7.09 -21.06 -31.24
C GLU A 610 -7.89 -22.35 -31.50
N SER A 611 -7.34 -23.35 -32.18
CA SER A 611 -8.09 -24.57 -32.52
C SER A 611 -8.38 -25.50 -31.34
N ASP A 612 -7.59 -25.43 -30.27
CA ASP A 612 -7.64 -26.39 -29.15
C ASP A 612 -7.33 -25.80 -27.76
N GLY A 613 -6.91 -24.53 -27.68
CA GLY A 613 -6.57 -23.85 -26.43
C GLY A 613 -5.16 -24.14 -25.91
N THR A 614 -4.26 -24.69 -26.73
CA THR A 614 -2.90 -25.05 -26.28
C THR A 614 -1.94 -23.86 -26.30
N TRP A 615 -1.27 -23.63 -25.17
CA TRP A 615 -0.16 -22.70 -25.02
C TRP A 615 1.16 -23.40 -25.32
N TRP A 616 2.00 -22.73 -26.11
CA TRP A 616 3.37 -23.12 -26.44
C TRP A 616 4.28 -21.98 -26.01
N VAL A 617 4.82 -22.06 -24.80
CA VAL A 617 5.81 -21.12 -24.27
C VAL A 617 7.20 -21.57 -24.72
N GLY A 618 8.12 -20.64 -24.95
CA GLY A 618 9.51 -20.94 -25.32
C GLY A 618 10.26 -21.80 -24.29
N VAL A 619 9.77 -21.85 -23.04
CA VAL A 619 10.22 -22.75 -21.98
C VAL A 619 9.14 -23.76 -21.58
N GLY A 620 9.54 -25.00 -21.31
CA GLY A 620 8.67 -26.05 -20.78
C GLY A 620 7.79 -26.79 -21.81
N PRO A 621 6.90 -27.68 -21.33
CA PRO A 621 6.01 -28.47 -22.20
C PRO A 621 4.74 -27.71 -22.60
N PRO A 622 4.09 -28.07 -23.74
CA PRO A 622 2.83 -27.48 -24.16
C PRO A 622 1.74 -27.67 -23.11
N THR A 623 0.96 -26.62 -22.85
CA THR A 623 -0.06 -26.60 -21.79
C THR A 623 -1.44 -26.29 -22.38
N GLN A 624 -2.38 -27.23 -22.29
CA GLN A 624 -3.76 -26.99 -22.70
C GLN A 624 -4.50 -26.15 -21.64
N TRP A 625 -4.89 -24.93 -21.98
CA TRP A 625 -5.70 -24.07 -21.11
C TRP A 625 -6.54 -23.05 -21.89
N GLY A 626 -7.87 -23.17 -21.75
CA GLY A 626 -8.86 -22.42 -22.53
C GLY A 626 -9.50 -23.27 -23.63
N VAL A 627 -10.43 -22.67 -24.37
CA VAL A 627 -11.15 -23.30 -25.49
C VAL A 627 -11.24 -22.37 -26.71
N PRO A 628 -11.57 -22.88 -27.91
CA PRO A 628 -11.73 -22.05 -29.10
C PRO A 628 -12.71 -20.88 -28.89
N GLY A 629 -12.26 -19.66 -29.20
CA GLY A 629 -13.01 -18.43 -28.99
C GLY A 629 -12.71 -17.69 -27.68
N ASP A 630 -11.90 -18.26 -26.78
CA ASP A 630 -11.31 -17.52 -25.67
C ASP A 630 -10.23 -16.51 -26.16
N VAL A 631 -9.89 -15.55 -25.31
CA VAL A 631 -8.83 -14.55 -25.50
C VAL A 631 -7.73 -14.85 -24.47
N PRO A 632 -6.50 -15.21 -24.88
CA PRO A 632 -5.39 -15.38 -23.94
C PRO A 632 -5.03 -14.05 -23.28
N VAL A 633 -4.69 -14.05 -21.99
CA VAL A 633 -4.39 -12.84 -21.20
C VAL A 633 -3.33 -13.17 -20.14
N PRO A 634 -2.06 -13.46 -20.53
CA PRO A 634 -1.01 -13.74 -19.56
C PRO A 634 -0.70 -12.52 -18.68
N GLY A 635 -0.20 -12.77 -17.48
CA GLY A 635 0.15 -11.74 -16.49
C GLY A 635 0.30 -12.38 -15.11
N ASP A 636 1.05 -11.75 -14.22
CA ASP A 636 1.26 -12.21 -12.83
C ASP A 636 0.02 -11.87 -11.99
N TYR A 637 -0.94 -12.80 -11.83
CA TYR A 637 -2.19 -12.53 -11.09
C TYR A 637 -2.12 -12.95 -9.61
N ASP A 638 -1.06 -13.60 -9.16
CA ASP A 638 -0.89 -14.04 -7.75
C ASP A 638 0.28 -13.39 -6.99
N GLY A 639 1.12 -12.62 -7.70
CA GLY A 639 2.17 -11.78 -7.15
C GLY A 639 3.49 -12.52 -6.89
N ASP A 640 3.71 -13.68 -7.51
CA ASP A 640 4.93 -14.47 -7.32
C ASP A 640 6.13 -14.01 -8.19
N GLY A 641 5.89 -13.09 -9.13
CA GLY A 641 6.88 -12.58 -10.08
C GLY A 641 6.91 -13.31 -11.42
N ARG A 642 5.93 -14.18 -11.72
CA ARG A 642 5.79 -14.93 -12.98
C ARG A 642 4.45 -14.64 -13.64
N ALA A 643 4.43 -14.64 -14.96
CA ALA A 643 3.20 -14.58 -15.72
C ALA A 643 2.42 -15.91 -15.65
N ASP A 644 1.19 -15.85 -15.17
CA ASP A 644 0.26 -16.96 -15.24
C ASP A 644 -0.24 -17.21 -16.68
N ILE A 645 -0.61 -18.46 -16.91
CA ILE A 645 -1.45 -18.83 -18.04
C ILE A 645 -2.91 -18.53 -17.68
N ALA A 646 -3.50 -17.51 -18.32
CA ALA A 646 -4.90 -17.14 -18.12
C ALA A 646 -5.63 -16.85 -19.44
N VAL A 647 -6.95 -17.10 -19.46
CA VAL A 647 -7.83 -16.77 -20.58
C VAL A 647 -9.07 -16.00 -20.12
N TYR A 648 -9.52 -15.04 -20.93
CA TYR A 648 -10.81 -14.38 -20.80
C TYR A 648 -11.79 -14.96 -21.82
N ARG A 649 -12.97 -15.40 -21.37
CA ARG A 649 -14.05 -15.94 -22.20
C ARG A 649 -15.07 -14.85 -22.54
N PRO A 650 -15.05 -14.28 -23.76
CA PRO A 650 -15.88 -13.11 -24.06
C PRO A 650 -17.37 -13.39 -24.02
N VAL A 651 -17.81 -14.61 -24.35
CA VAL A 651 -19.23 -14.97 -24.37
C VAL A 651 -19.89 -14.99 -22.98
N GLU A 652 -19.09 -15.07 -21.91
CA GLU A 652 -19.56 -15.11 -20.51
C GLU A 652 -19.15 -13.87 -19.70
N GLY A 653 -17.99 -13.26 -20.03
CA GLY A 653 -17.33 -12.23 -19.21
C GLY A 653 -16.46 -12.82 -18.08
N ASN A 654 -16.05 -14.08 -18.22
CA ASN A 654 -15.32 -14.84 -17.21
C ASN A 654 -13.81 -14.85 -17.49
N TRP A 655 -13.01 -14.71 -16.44
CA TRP A 655 -11.55 -14.90 -16.40
C TRP A 655 -11.24 -16.27 -15.81
N HIS A 656 -10.40 -17.04 -16.49
CA HIS A 656 -9.93 -18.36 -16.06
C HIS A 656 -8.40 -18.34 -15.95
N ILE A 657 -7.91 -18.02 -14.76
CA ILE A 657 -6.48 -18.05 -14.40
C ILE A 657 -6.13 -19.48 -13.97
N ARG A 658 -5.05 -20.05 -14.51
CA ARG A 658 -4.60 -21.41 -14.19
C ARG A 658 -4.06 -21.45 -12.76
N GLY A 659 -4.49 -22.42 -11.95
CA GLY A 659 -4.17 -22.47 -10.51
C GLY A 659 -5.02 -21.51 -9.64
N GLY A 660 -5.45 -20.39 -10.20
CA GLY A 660 -6.32 -19.39 -9.55
C GLY A 660 -7.81 -19.72 -9.56
N ARG A 661 -8.62 -18.72 -9.18
CA ARG A 661 -10.10 -18.79 -9.19
C ARG A 661 -10.66 -18.23 -10.50
N THR A 662 -11.80 -18.76 -10.94
CA THR A 662 -12.57 -18.11 -12.01
C THR A 662 -13.23 -16.84 -11.48
N VAL A 663 -13.00 -15.70 -12.13
CA VAL A 663 -13.51 -14.37 -11.74
C VAL A 663 -14.39 -13.81 -12.85
N ARG A 664 -15.55 -13.25 -12.52
CA ARG A 664 -16.41 -12.56 -13.49
C ARG A 664 -16.33 -11.05 -13.30
N LEU A 665 -15.87 -10.33 -14.31
CA LEU A 665 -15.73 -8.88 -14.30
C LEU A 665 -16.34 -8.29 -15.57
N GLY A 666 -17.46 -7.58 -15.40
CA GLY A 666 -18.26 -7.07 -16.50
C GLY A 666 -19.24 -8.10 -17.08
N GLU A 667 -19.64 -7.86 -18.33
CA GLU A 667 -20.63 -8.64 -19.06
C GLU A 667 -20.05 -9.23 -20.35
N ALA A 668 -20.85 -10.06 -21.02
CA ALA A 668 -20.46 -10.70 -22.27
C ALA A 668 -20.07 -9.67 -23.35
N ASN A 669 -18.97 -9.95 -24.04
CA ASN A 669 -18.35 -9.17 -25.11
C ASN A 669 -17.73 -7.83 -24.67
N PHE A 670 -17.45 -7.65 -23.37
CA PHE A 670 -16.52 -6.61 -22.94
C PHE A 670 -15.08 -7.00 -23.33
N LEU A 671 -14.19 -6.01 -23.39
CA LEU A 671 -12.79 -6.20 -23.72
C LEU A 671 -12.01 -6.47 -22.42
N PRO A 672 -11.16 -7.50 -22.34
CA PRO A 672 -10.23 -7.64 -21.23
C PRO A 672 -9.21 -6.49 -21.30
N VAL A 673 -8.82 -5.95 -20.15
CA VAL A 673 -7.87 -4.84 -19.99
C VAL A 673 -6.98 -5.08 -18.74
N PRO A 674 -6.26 -6.22 -18.66
CA PRO A 674 -5.48 -6.57 -17.48
C PRO A 674 -4.30 -5.61 -17.29
N ALA A 675 -4.10 -5.14 -16.06
CA ALA A 675 -2.96 -4.32 -15.64
C ALA A 675 -2.99 -4.16 -14.10
N ASP A 676 -1.88 -3.77 -13.46
CA ASP A 676 -1.86 -3.45 -12.03
C ASP A 676 -2.53 -2.08 -11.76
N TYR A 677 -3.82 -2.00 -11.37
CA TYR A 677 -4.51 -0.72 -11.12
C TYR A 677 -4.47 -0.25 -9.66
N ASP A 678 -3.86 -1.02 -8.75
CA ASP A 678 -3.77 -0.69 -7.32
C ASP A 678 -2.34 -0.69 -6.72
N GLY A 679 -1.35 -1.02 -7.54
CA GLY A 679 0.08 -0.81 -7.33
C GLY A 679 0.67 -1.82 -6.36
N ASP A 680 0.08 -3.00 -6.21
CA ASP A 680 0.63 -4.03 -5.32
C ASP A 680 1.77 -4.84 -5.96
N GLY A 681 1.91 -4.77 -7.29
CA GLY A 681 2.88 -5.49 -8.11
C GLY A 681 2.27 -6.59 -8.97
N SER A 682 1.01 -6.97 -8.70
CA SER A 682 0.26 -8.01 -9.41
C SER A 682 -0.69 -7.40 -10.44
N VAL A 683 -0.99 -8.15 -11.49
CA VAL A 683 -1.92 -7.78 -12.55
C VAL A 683 -3.36 -7.96 -12.07
N ASP A 684 -4.16 -6.88 -12.06
CA ASP A 684 -5.61 -7.03 -11.86
C ASP A 684 -6.28 -7.59 -13.13
N PRO A 685 -7.20 -8.57 -13.01
CA PRO A 685 -8.18 -8.80 -14.06
C PRO A 685 -9.15 -7.61 -14.12
N ALA A 686 -9.44 -7.09 -15.31
CA ALA A 686 -10.30 -5.92 -15.49
C ALA A 686 -10.96 -5.88 -16.87
N ALA A 687 -12.14 -5.26 -17.00
CA ALA A 687 -12.90 -5.24 -18.26
C ALA A 687 -13.34 -3.83 -18.69
N TRP A 688 -13.37 -3.58 -20.00
CA TRP A 688 -13.88 -2.34 -20.61
C TRP A 688 -15.05 -2.61 -21.55
N SER A 689 -16.12 -1.81 -21.43
CA SER A 689 -17.34 -1.97 -22.22
C SER A 689 -17.28 -1.18 -23.54
N PRO A 690 -17.14 -1.83 -24.71
CA PRO A 690 -17.03 -1.15 -26.01
C PRO A 690 -18.33 -0.48 -26.48
N VAL A 691 -19.42 -0.65 -25.73
CA VAL A 691 -20.76 -0.07 -25.97
C VAL A 691 -21.01 1.16 -25.09
N THR A 692 -20.32 1.30 -23.97
CA THR A 692 -20.59 2.37 -22.99
C THR A 692 -19.38 3.19 -22.56
N GLY A 693 -18.16 2.75 -22.89
CA GLY A 693 -16.92 3.39 -22.42
C GLY A 693 -16.67 3.21 -20.92
N ARG A 694 -17.32 2.23 -20.27
CA ARG A 694 -17.15 1.98 -18.82
C ARG A 694 -16.09 0.92 -18.53
N TRP A 695 -15.24 1.21 -17.56
CA TRP A 695 -14.26 0.30 -16.99
C TRP A 695 -14.83 -0.38 -15.74
N PHE A 696 -14.48 -1.64 -15.57
CA PHE A 696 -14.86 -2.53 -14.48
C PHE A 696 -13.56 -3.06 -13.86
N LEU A 697 -13.16 -2.48 -12.73
CA LEU A 697 -11.95 -2.83 -11.98
C LEU A 697 -12.33 -3.58 -10.69
N PRO A 698 -11.48 -4.46 -10.14
CA PRO A 698 -11.70 -5.09 -8.85
C PRO A 698 -11.96 -4.08 -7.73
N GLY A 699 -12.90 -4.39 -6.84
CA GLY A 699 -13.23 -3.56 -5.67
C GLY A 699 -13.80 -2.16 -5.94
N ARG A 700 -13.98 -1.73 -7.20
CA ARG A 700 -14.36 -0.34 -7.57
C ARG A 700 -15.70 -0.31 -8.34
N LEU A 701 -16.47 0.77 -8.14
CA LEU A 701 -17.70 0.99 -8.90
C LEU A 701 -17.39 1.27 -10.39
N PRO A 702 -18.17 0.73 -11.35
CA PRO A 702 -17.88 0.90 -12.78
C PRO A 702 -17.91 2.36 -13.23
N ALA A 703 -16.79 2.87 -13.73
CA ALA A 703 -16.60 4.28 -14.08
C ALA A 703 -16.54 4.47 -15.61
N LYS A 704 -17.21 5.50 -16.16
CA LYS A 704 -17.06 5.86 -17.56
C LYS A 704 -15.72 6.58 -17.77
N TYR A 705 -14.91 6.07 -18.70
CA TYR A 705 -13.71 6.73 -19.20
C TYR A 705 -13.43 6.26 -20.63
N GLY A 706 -13.64 7.14 -21.61
CA GLY A 706 -13.72 6.81 -23.04
C GLY A 706 -15.15 6.67 -23.57
N GLU A 707 -15.26 6.43 -24.88
CA GLU A 707 -16.51 6.38 -25.65
C GLU A 707 -16.56 5.16 -26.60
N PRO A 708 -17.76 4.79 -27.11
CA PRO A 708 -17.92 3.72 -28.10
C PRO A 708 -17.19 4.07 -29.41
N GLY A 709 -16.06 3.42 -29.65
CA GLY A 709 -15.11 3.90 -30.67
C GLY A 709 -13.69 3.57 -30.30
N ASP A 710 -13.39 3.76 -29.02
CA ASP A 710 -12.04 3.75 -28.48
C ASP A 710 -11.42 2.35 -28.40
N THR A 711 -10.08 2.35 -28.38
CA THR A 711 -9.25 1.22 -27.98
C THR A 711 -8.73 1.52 -26.57
N PRO A 712 -9.07 0.74 -25.53
CA PRO A 712 -8.46 0.92 -24.22
C PRO A 712 -7.00 0.47 -24.25
N VAL A 713 -6.12 1.27 -23.62
CA VAL A 713 -4.68 1.03 -23.55
C VAL A 713 -4.20 1.36 -22.13
N PRO A 714 -4.56 0.56 -21.11
CA PRO A 714 -4.05 0.77 -19.77
C PRO A 714 -2.53 0.52 -19.73
N ALA A 715 -1.81 1.41 -19.07
CA ALA A 715 -0.36 1.36 -18.98
C ALA A 715 0.12 2.31 -17.89
N GLN A 716 1.36 2.18 -17.46
CA GLN A 716 1.95 3.06 -16.45
C GLN A 716 2.58 4.31 -17.09
N TYR A 717 1.78 5.35 -17.33
CA TYR A 717 2.25 6.57 -18.00
C TYR A 717 2.98 7.56 -17.08
N ASP A 718 2.76 7.49 -15.76
CA ASP A 718 3.21 8.52 -14.82
C ASP A 718 4.25 8.07 -13.78
N GLY A 719 4.54 6.76 -13.77
CA GLY A 719 5.61 6.10 -13.03
C GLY A 719 5.25 5.78 -11.57
N ASP A 720 3.97 5.66 -11.23
CA ASP A 720 3.50 5.51 -9.85
C ASP A 720 3.21 4.10 -9.34
N GLY A 721 3.68 3.08 -10.05
CA GLY A 721 3.36 1.68 -9.75
C GLY A 721 2.01 1.21 -10.32
N ARG A 722 1.02 2.09 -10.54
CA ARG A 722 -0.30 1.71 -11.10
C ARG A 722 -0.48 2.04 -12.58
N ALA A 723 -1.05 1.12 -13.34
CA ALA A 723 -1.61 1.43 -14.64
C ALA A 723 -2.69 2.51 -14.56
N ASP A 724 -2.50 3.57 -15.33
CA ASP A 724 -3.56 4.53 -15.62
C ASP A 724 -4.53 3.94 -16.64
N GLN A 725 -5.78 4.35 -16.55
CA GLN A 725 -6.75 4.09 -17.61
C GLN A 725 -6.52 5.07 -18.75
N ALA A 726 -6.12 4.58 -19.92
CA ALA A 726 -6.09 5.39 -21.14
C ALA A 726 -6.91 4.78 -22.27
N VAL A 727 -7.31 5.63 -23.20
CA VAL A 727 -8.05 5.26 -24.41
C VAL A 727 -7.43 5.94 -25.62
N TRP A 728 -7.43 5.26 -26.76
CA TRP A 728 -6.96 5.79 -28.04
C TRP A 728 -8.08 5.85 -29.08
N ARG A 729 -8.12 6.96 -29.82
CA ARG A 729 -9.01 7.19 -30.96
C ARG A 729 -8.28 7.92 -32.07
N THR A 730 -8.01 7.23 -33.19
CA THR A 730 -7.62 7.85 -34.47
C THR A 730 -6.43 8.83 -34.40
N GLY A 731 -5.41 8.50 -33.60
CA GLY A 731 -4.21 9.32 -33.39
C GLY A 731 -4.25 10.22 -32.15
N GLU A 732 -5.32 10.17 -31.34
CA GLU A 732 -5.40 10.85 -30.06
C GLU A 732 -5.48 9.85 -28.90
N TRP A 733 -4.59 9.99 -27.94
CA TRP A 733 -4.57 9.29 -26.65
C TRP A 733 -5.23 10.18 -25.61
N THR A 734 -6.09 9.62 -24.75
CA THR A 734 -6.67 10.31 -23.61
C THR A 734 -6.39 9.49 -22.36
N ILE A 735 -5.52 10.02 -21.50
CA ILE A 735 -4.94 9.33 -20.34
C ILE A 735 -5.53 9.92 -19.06
N ARG A 736 -6.06 9.06 -18.18
CA ARG A 736 -6.72 9.52 -16.95
C ARG A 736 -5.69 10.22 -16.06
N ARG A 737 -6.06 11.39 -15.52
CA ARG A 737 -5.19 12.31 -14.74
C ARG A 737 -4.14 13.09 -15.56
N HIS A 738 -3.83 12.71 -16.81
CA HIS A 738 -2.76 13.31 -17.63
C HIS A 738 -3.23 14.07 -18.88
N GLY A 739 -4.49 13.89 -19.30
CA GLY A 739 -5.10 14.65 -20.40
C GLY A 739 -5.00 13.98 -21.77
N SER A 740 -5.11 14.76 -22.84
CA SER A 740 -5.03 14.27 -24.23
C SER A 740 -3.68 14.57 -24.88
N VAL A 741 -3.14 13.60 -25.62
CA VAL A 741 -1.92 13.72 -26.43
C VAL A 741 -2.17 13.18 -27.83
N ARG A 742 -1.78 13.93 -28.87
CA ARG A 742 -1.84 13.44 -30.26
C ARG A 742 -0.56 12.69 -30.61
N PHE A 743 -0.69 11.39 -30.87
CA PHE A 743 0.40 10.52 -31.31
C PHE A 743 -0.17 9.34 -32.13
N GLY A 744 0.41 9.09 -33.30
CA GLY A 744 -0.11 8.15 -34.30
C GLY A 744 -1.13 8.76 -35.26
N GLN A 745 -1.67 7.94 -36.17
CA GLN A 745 -2.63 8.31 -37.21
C GLN A 745 -3.78 7.29 -37.32
N PRO A 746 -4.89 7.60 -38.01
CA PRO A 746 -5.95 6.63 -38.26
C PRO A 746 -5.44 5.39 -38.99
N GLY A 747 -5.72 4.20 -38.44
CA GLY A 747 -5.26 2.91 -38.97
C GLY A 747 -3.98 2.37 -38.32
N ASP A 748 -3.26 3.18 -37.55
CA ASP A 748 -2.22 2.70 -36.63
C ASP A 748 -2.85 1.87 -35.49
N VAL A 749 -2.09 0.92 -34.94
CA VAL A 749 -2.40 0.17 -33.72
C VAL A 749 -1.68 0.86 -32.54
N PRO A 750 -2.39 1.32 -31.49
CA PRO A 750 -1.77 1.89 -30.31
C PRO A 750 -1.16 0.79 -29.44
N ILE A 751 0.07 0.97 -28.98
CA ILE A 751 0.84 0.04 -28.15
C ILE A 751 1.65 0.89 -27.14
N VAL A 752 2.13 0.30 -26.05
CA VAL A 752 3.04 0.97 -25.11
C VAL A 752 4.38 0.26 -25.04
N LEU A 753 5.44 1.03 -24.82
CA LEU A 753 6.83 0.56 -24.65
C LEU A 753 7.42 1.37 -23.50
N SER A 754 8.14 0.78 -22.54
CA SER A 754 8.82 1.55 -21.47
C SER A 754 10.02 2.34 -22.00
#